data_AF-A0A383VPE0-F1
#
_entry.id   AF-A0A383VPE0-F1
#
_cell.length_a   1.000
_cell.length_b   1.000
_cell.length_c   1.000
_cell.angle_alpha   90.00
_cell.angle_beta   90.00
_cell.angle_gamma   90.00
#
_symmetry.space_group_name_H-M   'P 1'
#
loop_
_entity.id
_entity.type
_entity.pdbx_description
1 polymer ?
#
loop_
_entity_poly.entity_id
_entity_poly.type
_entity_poly.pdbx_seq_one_letter_code
_entity_poly.pdbx_strand_id
1 'polypeptide(L)'
;MLSRLTKPRLLGGVAAGGHNHGLHTYASPGTPLRAGSSRALQAVARTSSAASVVQPVQQRLSSSSSINSSASSSCNAPHMVRHCRRQVTPCGPQRAAAVNPITATRSVDAANHQPLTQQQLLDLGATFVRCWFAGIAKGPQAVEESLSSILDSNVLLVADRVRQSQDQQGLSEVLAELERAHLEYHRSEHRPMLYAASEASQRVYCLVEGRYQDVGALPGHPATFRISKVHHILALQMGPSGSVARLWLRRQMTEEDKDELLHEPLACYASPFPRDSLRLADAITHEAAGGQMINAIKFWWQAWSSAHTSSSSSSSHGASSAPAEQLPAEPSSTTPADPTAAAAAGQQPAAKPRTLRRADPAIAAGHLLAPDFKLWDAYGLWPSMRAQGKRHLGRDSALQHLQQLRYGYNIELQMLDVAIAEGSLVCFCHWQAKLTPRWQAPSSSGEGSSSSSSSSSSSSAAGSFTVEAMEVDVFNKQLQLQDVWMFRGPIGQQERQLFLEYDRQQAAVQAQQAASSESGIREQRRAQREQQLNELLSWMNQYQQQWGDYVKHVQKALERQQQLAKQQIQQQAYVVDQLQQRYQELQQEQQQQMEAAMAAAAELEPDSPAAAAVAAAAAAQQDAGQVAAAAAAAAAAAAAATTLPATAAVPGQQQVAAAEQQVQAASESEGSQ
;
A
#
# COMPACT_ATOMS: atom_id res chain seq x y z
N MET A 1 -7.09 -0.17 66.26
CA MET A 1 -8.55 0.00 66.13
C MET A 1 -8.96 -0.48 64.75
N LEU A 2 -9.47 -1.72 64.71
CA LEU A 2 -10.82 -2.09 64.25
C LEU A 2 -10.93 -2.06 62.71
N SER A 3 -10.60 -3.15 61.98
CA SER A 3 -11.34 -4.42 61.82
C SER A 3 -12.80 -4.26 61.36
N ARG A 4 -13.15 -4.97 60.26
CA ARG A 4 -14.44 -5.66 60.00
C ARG A 4 -14.32 -6.50 58.72
N LEU A 5 -14.17 -7.83 58.87
CA LEU A 5 -15.18 -8.91 58.67
C LEU A 5 -15.29 -9.34 57.19
N THR A 6 -14.72 -10.49 56.76
CA THR A 6 -15.24 -11.89 56.82
C THR A 6 -16.63 -12.05 56.17
N LYS A 7 -16.91 -12.95 55.21
CA LYS A 7 -16.72 -14.42 55.24
C LYS A 7 -16.97 -15.03 53.83
N PRO A 8 -16.53 -16.28 53.58
CA PRO A 8 -16.66 -17.01 52.31
C PRO A 8 -17.88 -17.96 52.28
N ARG A 9 -18.21 -18.49 51.11
CA ARG A 9 -19.20 -19.57 50.95
C ARG A 9 -18.56 -20.72 50.16
N LEU A 10 -18.48 -21.88 50.81
CA LEU A 10 -18.05 -23.16 50.26
C LEU A 10 -19.15 -24.20 50.54
N LEU A 11 -19.27 -25.14 49.59
CA LEU A 11 -19.84 -26.49 49.66
C LEU A 11 -21.36 -26.71 49.54
N GLY A 12 -21.72 -27.60 48.60
CA GLY A 12 -22.54 -28.78 48.93
C GLY A 12 -23.59 -29.24 47.90
N GLY A 13 -23.49 -30.51 47.47
CA GLY A 13 -24.61 -31.38 47.02
C GLY A 13 -24.81 -31.49 45.50
N VAL A 14 -24.47 -32.56 44.78
CA VAL A 14 -24.90 -33.99 44.78
C VAL A 14 -26.22 -34.27 44.04
N ALA A 15 -26.11 -35.21 43.09
CA ALA A 15 -27.09 -36.17 42.56
C ALA A 15 -28.04 -35.80 41.38
N ALA A 16 -27.79 -36.55 40.29
CA ALA A 16 -28.71 -37.47 39.61
C ALA A 16 -29.85 -36.94 38.72
N GLY A 17 -29.79 -37.38 37.45
CA GLY A 17 -30.89 -38.13 36.84
C GLY A 17 -31.81 -37.36 35.88
N GLY A 18 -32.11 -37.99 34.75
CA GLY A 18 -33.37 -37.76 34.04
C GLY A 18 -33.23 -37.43 32.55
N HIS A 19 -33.41 -38.46 31.72
CA HIS A 19 -33.84 -38.33 30.33
C HIS A 19 -35.07 -37.42 30.18
N ASN A 20 -35.15 -36.66 29.08
CA ASN A 20 -36.38 -36.71 28.28
C ASN A 20 -36.20 -36.24 26.84
N HIS A 21 -36.89 -36.96 25.96
CA HIS A 21 -37.10 -36.70 24.55
C HIS A 21 -37.88 -35.39 24.32
N GLY A 22 -37.64 -34.76 23.17
CA GLY A 22 -38.42 -33.63 22.69
C GLY A 22 -38.22 -33.39 21.20
N LEU A 23 -38.85 -34.22 20.37
CA LEU A 23 -39.14 -33.95 18.97
C LEU A 23 -39.98 -32.68 18.86
N HIS A 24 -39.59 -31.73 18.00
CA HIS A 24 -40.53 -30.86 17.30
C HIS A 24 -39.96 -30.39 15.96
N THR A 25 -40.41 -31.05 14.90
CA THR A 25 -40.58 -30.53 13.54
C THR A 25 -41.61 -29.40 13.56
N TYR A 26 -41.39 -28.30 12.82
CA TYR A 26 -42.36 -27.70 11.89
C TYR A 26 -41.75 -26.53 11.08
N ALA A 27 -41.78 -26.72 9.75
CA ALA A 27 -42.05 -25.78 8.66
C ALA A 27 -41.67 -24.28 8.76
N SER A 28 -40.76 -23.88 7.88
CA SER A 28 -40.83 -22.66 7.05
C SER A 28 -42.01 -22.76 6.05
N PRO A 29 -42.64 -21.68 5.52
CA PRO A 29 -41.95 -20.63 4.73
C PRO A 29 -42.56 -19.21 4.75
N GLY A 30 -41.84 -18.20 4.23
CA GLY A 30 -42.47 -16.92 3.84
C GLY A 30 -41.51 -15.73 3.62
N THR A 31 -41.44 -15.30 2.36
CA THR A 31 -40.72 -14.21 1.67
C THR A 31 -40.82 -12.78 2.28
N PRO A 32 -39.97 -11.83 1.82
CA PRO A 32 -39.63 -10.61 2.56
C PRO A 32 -40.51 -9.40 2.20
N LEU A 33 -40.75 -8.54 3.20
CA LEU A 33 -41.33 -7.22 3.02
C LEU A 33 -40.27 -6.12 3.11
N ARG A 34 -40.45 -5.20 2.16
CA ARG A 34 -39.71 -3.99 1.84
C ARG A 34 -40.16 -2.85 2.76
N ALA A 35 -39.25 -2.23 3.50
CA ALA A 35 -39.37 -0.89 4.09
C ALA A 35 -37.94 -0.37 4.31
N GLY A 36 -37.53 0.85 3.95
CA GLY A 36 -38.30 2.06 3.70
C GLY A 36 -38.12 3.07 4.84
N SER A 37 -36.94 3.73 4.86
CA SER A 37 -36.67 5.05 5.46
C SER A 37 -36.78 5.26 6.98
N SER A 38 -35.67 5.66 7.62
CA SER A 38 -35.64 6.95 8.34
C SER A 38 -34.24 7.37 8.80
N ARG A 39 -34.01 8.68 8.62
CA ARG A 39 -32.86 9.51 9.01
C ARG A 39 -32.60 9.50 10.51
N ALA A 40 -31.32 9.60 10.89
CA ALA A 40 -30.89 10.22 12.13
C ALA A 40 -29.58 11.01 11.92
N LEU A 41 -29.75 12.34 11.97
CA LEU A 41 -28.87 13.43 12.39
C LEU A 41 -27.41 13.09 12.80
N GLN A 42 -26.44 13.74 12.13
CA GLN A 42 -25.16 14.10 12.74
C GLN A 42 -24.82 15.58 12.48
N ALA A 43 -24.30 16.18 13.54
CA ALA A 43 -24.15 17.60 13.76
C ALA A 43 -22.96 18.21 13.01
N VAL A 44 -23.16 19.44 12.54
CA VAL A 44 -22.14 20.34 11.99
C VAL A 44 -21.68 21.25 13.12
N ALA A 45 -20.40 21.19 13.49
CA ALA A 45 -19.74 22.20 14.30
C ALA A 45 -18.97 23.16 13.38
N ARG A 46 -19.47 24.39 13.28
CA ARG A 46 -18.76 25.57 12.77
C ARG A 46 -18.05 26.25 13.93
N THR A 47 -16.78 26.63 13.75
CA THR A 47 -16.20 27.80 14.42
C THR A 47 -15.31 28.55 13.44
N SER A 48 -15.55 29.85 13.41
CA SER A 48 -15.04 30.84 12.48
C SER A 48 -13.72 31.49 12.93
N SER A 49 -12.98 31.98 11.94
CA SER A 49 -12.32 33.30 11.89
C SER A 49 -11.07 33.59 12.74
N ALA A 50 -9.97 33.93 12.08
CA ALA A 50 -9.51 35.34 11.95
C ALA A 50 -8.27 35.42 11.05
N ALA A 51 -8.32 36.32 10.08
CA ALA A 51 -7.19 36.75 9.26
C ALA A 51 -6.41 37.87 9.96
N SER A 52 -5.09 37.94 9.77
CA SER A 52 -4.36 39.21 9.78
C SER A 52 -3.16 39.14 8.85
N VAL A 53 -3.15 40.06 7.90
CA VAL A 53 -2.08 40.40 6.96
C VAL A 53 -1.09 41.35 7.65
N VAL A 54 0.21 41.27 7.30
CA VAL A 54 1.19 42.36 7.05
C VAL A 54 2.63 41.80 7.11
N GLN A 55 3.34 41.90 5.98
CA GLN A 55 4.80 41.74 5.76
C GLN A 55 5.56 43.06 6.17
N PRO A 56 6.89 43.30 5.95
CA PRO A 56 7.99 42.47 5.40
C PRO A 56 9.38 42.56 6.12
N VAL A 57 10.29 41.67 5.70
CA VAL A 57 11.76 41.86 5.44
C VAL A 57 12.68 42.41 6.55
N GLN A 58 13.66 41.60 6.97
CA GLN A 58 15.10 41.95 6.84
C GLN A 58 16.06 40.76 7.01
N GLN A 59 17.15 40.85 6.25
CA GLN A 59 18.29 39.93 6.10
C GLN A 59 19.15 39.81 7.37
N ARG A 60 19.82 38.65 7.60
CA ARG A 60 21.29 38.50 7.63
C ARG A 60 21.80 37.16 8.21
N LEU A 61 22.84 36.66 7.54
CA LEU A 61 24.05 35.93 8.01
C LEU A 61 24.00 34.43 8.36
N SER A 62 24.60 33.66 7.45
CA SER A 62 25.78 32.80 7.59
C SER A 62 26.43 32.55 8.98
N SER A 63 27.03 31.35 9.06
CA SER A 63 28.24 30.93 9.83
C SER A 63 28.07 30.25 11.19
N SER A 64 28.30 28.93 11.18
CA SER A 64 29.25 28.16 12.02
C SER A 64 29.62 28.68 13.42
N SER A 65 29.45 27.84 14.45
CA SER A 65 30.57 27.35 15.28
C SER A 65 30.13 26.40 16.40
N SER A 66 30.99 25.42 16.59
CA SER A 66 31.12 24.41 17.64
C SER A 66 31.39 25.01 19.01
N ILE A 67 30.77 24.48 20.07
CA ILE A 67 31.28 24.60 21.46
C ILE A 67 31.04 23.29 22.21
N ASN A 68 32.16 22.65 22.56
CA ASN A 68 32.31 21.69 23.66
C ASN A 68 31.94 22.35 24.99
N SER A 69 31.23 21.64 25.88
CA SER A 69 31.37 21.84 27.32
C SER A 69 30.98 20.60 28.10
N SER A 70 31.98 20.02 28.75
CA SER A 70 31.92 18.96 29.74
C SER A 70 31.74 19.59 31.13
N ALA A 71 30.91 18.99 31.99
CA ALA A 71 31.03 19.02 33.46
C ALA A 71 30.07 17.96 34.03
N SER A 72 30.53 16.77 34.41
CA SER A 72 31.00 16.40 35.77
C SER A 72 30.07 16.85 36.90
N SER A 73 29.36 15.91 37.51
CA SER A 73 29.07 15.95 38.95
C SER A 73 29.00 14.52 39.51
N SER A 74 29.88 14.28 40.49
CA SER A 74 30.05 13.03 41.22
C SER A 74 29.31 13.10 42.56
N CYS A 75 28.70 12.01 43.00
CA CYS A 75 28.50 11.72 44.42
C CYS A 75 28.59 10.22 44.70
N ASN A 76 29.32 9.91 45.77
CA ASN A 76 29.88 8.62 46.17
C ASN A 76 28.87 7.68 46.86
N ALA A 77 28.88 6.39 46.46
CA ALA A 77 28.98 5.12 47.23
C ALA A 77 27.99 4.81 48.42
N PRO A 78 27.90 3.57 48.99
CA PRO A 78 28.69 2.34 48.75
C PRO A 78 27.92 0.98 48.71
N HIS A 79 28.72 -0.08 48.45
CA HIS A 79 28.57 -1.52 48.78
C HIS A 79 28.30 -2.57 47.69
N MET A 80 29.43 -3.11 47.20
CA MET A 80 29.81 -4.53 47.13
C MET A 80 28.79 -5.57 46.65
N VAL A 81 28.98 -6.06 45.41
CA VAL A 81 28.94 -7.50 45.09
C VAL A 81 30.05 -7.81 44.07
N ARG A 82 30.83 -8.86 44.35
CA ARG A 82 31.95 -9.37 43.54
C ARG A 82 31.50 -9.74 42.13
N HIS A 83 32.04 -9.07 41.11
CA HIS A 83 32.02 -9.57 39.74
C HIS A 83 33.21 -10.51 39.49
N CYS A 84 32.94 -11.79 39.29
CA CYS A 84 33.86 -12.69 38.57
C CYS A 84 33.84 -12.31 37.09
N ARG A 85 34.74 -11.39 36.70
CA ARG A 85 34.99 -11.05 35.30
C ARG A 85 35.84 -12.16 34.69
N ARG A 86 35.21 -13.19 34.11
CA ARG A 86 35.88 -14.14 33.21
C ARG A 86 36.31 -13.35 31.98
N GLN A 87 37.59 -13.01 31.88
CA GLN A 87 38.19 -12.54 30.64
C GLN A 87 38.15 -13.71 29.65
N VAL A 88 37.19 -13.68 28.73
CA VAL A 88 37.22 -14.53 27.55
C VAL A 88 38.17 -13.87 26.56
N THR A 89 39.31 -14.52 26.34
CA THR A 89 40.25 -14.19 25.28
C THR A 89 39.52 -14.20 23.94
N PRO A 90 39.63 -13.18 23.09
CA PRO A 90 39.01 -13.20 21.78
C PRO A 90 39.73 -14.22 20.90
N CYS A 91 39.21 -15.45 20.85
CA CYS A 91 39.51 -16.36 19.75
C CYS A 91 38.95 -15.71 18.47
N GLY A 92 39.81 -15.57 17.46
CA GLY A 92 39.45 -14.98 16.16
C GLY A 92 38.27 -15.70 15.49
N PRO A 93 37.70 -15.11 14.43
CA PRO A 93 36.52 -15.65 13.75
C PRO A 93 36.82 -17.05 13.21
N GLN A 94 36.37 -18.09 13.93
CA GLN A 94 36.28 -19.43 13.38
C GLN A 94 35.23 -19.38 12.28
N ARG A 95 35.73 -19.46 11.04
CA ARG A 95 34.94 -19.62 9.83
C ARG A 95 33.99 -20.80 10.04
N ALA A 96 32.68 -20.55 10.03
CA ALA A 96 31.68 -21.61 9.99
C ALA A 96 31.95 -22.46 8.75
N ALA A 97 32.63 -23.59 8.93
CA ALA A 97 32.72 -24.59 7.91
C ALA A 97 31.29 -25.00 7.60
N ALA A 98 30.93 -25.02 6.30
CA ALA A 98 29.73 -25.72 5.88
C ALA A 98 29.82 -27.12 6.50
N VAL A 99 28.90 -27.42 7.42
CA VAL A 99 28.70 -28.77 7.93
C VAL A 99 28.28 -29.56 6.70
N ASN A 100 29.26 -30.15 6.01
CA ASN A 100 28.99 -31.19 5.05
C ASN A 100 28.10 -32.22 5.77
N PRO A 101 27.08 -32.80 5.11
CA PRO A 101 26.41 -33.95 5.69
C PRO A 101 27.53 -34.90 6.10
N ILE A 102 27.58 -35.25 7.39
CA ILE A 102 28.58 -36.16 7.92
C ILE A 102 28.43 -37.42 7.10
N THR A 103 29.28 -37.59 6.08
CA THR A 103 29.45 -38.83 5.36
C THR A 103 30.00 -39.76 6.41
N ALA A 104 29.11 -40.54 7.02
CA ALA A 104 29.40 -41.39 8.15
C ALA A 104 30.69 -42.17 7.86
N THR A 105 31.77 -41.81 8.53
CA THR A 105 32.93 -42.68 8.67
C THR A 105 32.41 -43.91 9.37
N ARG A 106 32.21 -44.99 8.60
CA ARG A 106 31.69 -46.29 9.06
C ARG A 106 32.49 -46.72 10.30
N SER A 107 31.91 -46.48 11.47
CA SER A 107 32.29 -47.16 12.70
C SER A 107 31.95 -48.64 12.51
N VAL A 108 32.94 -49.50 12.67
CA VAL A 108 32.88 -50.93 12.34
C VAL A 108 32.02 -51.72 13.35
N ASP A 109 31.61 -51.11 14.47
CA ASP A 109 30.79 -51.76 15.50
C ASP A 109 29.29 -51.42 15.44
N ALA A 110 28.83 -50.66 14.44
CA ALA A 110 27.43 -50.25 14.31
C ALA A 110 26.48 -51.37 13.79
N ALA A 111 26.90 -52.62 13.78
CA ALA A 111 26.36 -53.63 12.86
C ALA A 111 25.05 -54.33 13.28
N ASN A 112 24.53 -54.19 14.51
CA ASN A 112 23.43 -55.06 14.97
C ASN A 112 22.24 -54.39 15.68
N HIS A 113 22.16 -53.06 15.74
CA HIS A 113 20.96 -52.44 16.30
C HIS A 113 19.83 -52.43 15.26
N GLN A 114 18.74 -53.14 15.56
CA GLN A 114 17.53 -53.04 14.75
C GLN A 114 16.99 -51.60 14.81
N PRO A 115 16.54 -51.03 13.68
CA PRO A 115 15.90 -49.72 13.68
C PRO A 115 14.69 -49.74 14.62
N LEU A 116 14.48 -48.64 15.34
CA LEU A 116 13.34 -48.52 16.24
C LEU A 116 12.04 -48.50 15.44
N THR A 117 11.02 -49.17 15.98
CA THR A 117 9.67 -49.14 15.41
C THR A 117 9.01 -47.79 15.66
N GLN A 118 7.97 -47.48 14.89
CA GLN A 118 7.20 -46.24 15.03
C GLN A 118 6.70 -46.05 16.47
N GLN A 119 6.16 -47.11 17.10
CA GLN A 119 5.70 -47.04 18.48
C GLN A 119 6.83 -46.74 19.46
N GLN A 120 7.99 -47.39 19.30
CA GLN A 120 9.16 -47.13 20.14
C GLN A 120 9.64 -45.68 20.01
N LEU A 121 9.64 -45.13 18.79
CA LEU A 121 9.98 -43.73 18.54
C LEU A 121 8.98 -42.78 19.22
N LEU A 122 7.68 -43.07 19.16
CA LEU A 122 6.63 -42.27 19.81
C LEU A 122 6.75 -42.32 21.34
N ASP A 123 6.96 -43.50 21.92
CA ASP A 123 7.15 -43.68 23.37
C ASP A 123 8.41 -42.95 23.87
N LEU A 124 9.49 -42.98 23.08
CA LEU A 124 10.70 -42.23 23.35
C LEU A 124 10.46 -40.72 23.29
N GLY A 125 9.77 -40.23 22.26
CA GLY A 125 9.38 -38.82 22.13
C GLY A 125 8.56 -38.34 23.32
N ALA A 126 7.55 -39.13 23.73
CA ALA A 126 6.73 -38.82 24.91
C ALA A 126 7.55 -38.83 26.20
N THR A 127 8.49 -39.76 26.35
CA THR A 127 9.38 -39.82 27.51
C THR A 127 10.33 -38.62 27.55
N PHE A 128 10.97 -38.29 26.42
CA PHE A 128 11.81 -37.12 26.30
C PHE A 128 11.06 -35.83 26.65
N VAL A 129 9.86 -35.63 26.10
CA VAL A 129 9.02 -34.46 26.41
C VAL A 129 8.74 -34.35 27.91
N ARG A 130 8.35 -35.46 28.57
CA ARG A 130 8.13 -35.46 30.02
C ARG A 130 9.40 -35.07 30.78
N CYS A 131 10.55 -35.62 30.43
CA CYS A 131 11.83 -35.30 31.08
C CYS A 131 12.24 -33.85 30.83
N TRP A 132 12.21 -33.38 29.59
CA TRP A 132 12.57 -32.02 29.21
C TRP A 132 11.79 -30.97 30.02
N PHE A 133 10.47 -31.10 30.02
CA PHE A 133 9.60 -30.13 30.68
C PHE A 133 9.57 -30.30 32.20
N ALA A 134 9.85 -31.49 32.73
CA ALA A 134 10.14 -31.65 34.16
C ALA A 134 11.45 -30.94 34.54
N GLY A 135 12.45 -30.93 33.67
CA GLY A 135 13.70 -30.19 33.84
C GLY A 135 13.48 -28.67 33.90
N ILE A 136 12.63 -28.13 33.03
CA ILE A 136 12.23 -26.72 33.08
C ILE A 136 11.49 -26.40 34.39
N ALA A 137 10.58 -27.27 34.83
CA ALA A 137 9.76 -26.99 36.01
C ALA A 137 10.50 -27.19 37.35
N LYS A 138 11.42 -28.17 37.43
CA LYS A 138 12.05 -28.63 38.68
C LYS A 138 13.57 -28.44 38.74
N GLY A 139 14.18 -27.99 37.64
CA GLY A 139 15.62 -27.86 37.47
C GLY A 139 16.28 -29.07 36.79
N PRO A 140 17.45 -28.87 36.16
CA PRO A 140 18.14 -29.90 35.35
C PRO A 140 18.59 -31.12 36.17
N GLN A 141 19.02 -30.91 37.43
CA GLN A 141 19.48 -31.99 38.32
C GLN A 141 18.40 -33.05 38.56
N ALA A 142 17.12 -32.66 38.54
CA ALA A 142 16.00 -33.56 38.77
C ALA A 142 15.76 -34.54 37.60
N VAL A 143 16.35 -34.28 36.43
CA VAL A 143 16.11 -35.05 35.19
C VAL A 143 17.39 -35.53 34.52
N GLU A 144 18.56 -35.21 35.06
CA GLU A 144 19.87 -35.56 34.51
C GLU A 144 20.01 -37.06 34.26
N GLU A 145 19.69 -37.90 35.24
CA GLU A 145 19.76 -39.36 35.11
C GLU A 145 18.83 -39.86 33.98
N SER A 146 17.59 -39.39 33.96
CA SER A 146 16.62 -39.76 32.91
C SER A 146 17.07 -39.30 31.52
N LEU A 147 17.59 -38.07 31.39
CA LEU A 147 18.09 -37.57 30.11
C LEU A 147 19.35 -38.30 29.67
N SER A 148 20.26 -38.64 30.58
CA SER A 148 21.46 -39.42 30.27
C SER A 148 21.15 -40.83 29.73
N SER A 149 19.98 -41.39 30.09
CA SER A 149 19.52 -42.67 29.56
C SER A 149 18.88 -42.59 28.17
N ILE A 150 18.43 -41.39 27.76
CA ILE A 150 17.69 -41.16 26.51
C ILE A 150 18.59 -40.53 25.44
N LEU A 151 19.50 -39.65 25.85
CA LEU A 151 20.35 -38.85 24.97
C LEU A 151 21.70 -39.54 24.76
N ASP A 152 22.23 -39.42 23.54
CA ASP A 152 23.62 -39.76 23.28
C ASP A 152 24.55 -38.80 24.06
N SER A 153 25.67 -39.31 24.56
CA SER A 153 26.72 -38.51 25.21
C SER A 153 27.19 -37.30 24.38
N ASN A 154 27.15 -37.43 23.05
CA ASN A 154 27.56 -36.42 22.07
C ASN A 154 26.36 -35.80 21.34
N VAL A 155 25.17 -35.79 21.95
CA VAL A 155 23.95 -35.23 21.36
C VAL A 155 24.19 -33.81 20.84
N LEU A 156 23.75 -33.53 19.61
CA LEU A 156 23.77 -32.20 19.03
C LEU A 156 22.44 -31.49 19.26
N LEU A 157 22.43 -30.41 20.03
CA LEU A 157 21.30 -29.53 20.25
C LEU A 157 21.34 -28.37 19.24
N VAL A 158 20.33 -28.33 18.36
CA VAL A 158 20.08 -27.26 17.40
C VAL A 158 18.89 -26.44 17.91
N ALA A 159 19.18 -25.41 18.70
CA ALA A 159 18.18 -24.51 19.25
C ALA A 159 17.56 -23.60 18.18
N ASP A 160 16.52 -22.85 18.56
CA ASP A 160 15.70 -21.99 17.70
C ASP A 160 16.47 -20.90 16.96
N ARG A 161 17.73 -20.65 17.34
CA ARG A 161 18.61 -19.59 16.88
C ARG A 161 18.15 -18.18 17.21
N VAL A 162 17.04 -18.05 17.96
CA VAL A 162 16.51 -16.78 18.46
C VAL A 162 17.40 -16.26 19.57
N ARG A 163 17.80 -17.14 20.49
CA ARG A 163 18.67 -16.78 21.62
C ARG A 163 20.11 -17.22 21.47
N GLN A 164 20.35 -18.25 20.67
CA GLN A 164 21.66 -18.86 20.53
C GLN A 164 22.01 -19.08 19.07
N SER A 165 23.02 -18.38 18.57
CA SER A 165 23.45 -18.53 17.19
C SER A 165 24.20 -19.83 16.88
N GLN A 166 24.64 -20.57 17.91
CA GLN A 166 25.52 -21.74 17.75
C GLN A 166 24.81 -23.02 18.17
N ASP A 167 25.04 -24.08 17.38
CA ASP A 167 24.62 -25.42 17.75
C ASP A 167 25.50 -25.90 18.92
N GLN A 168 24.91 -26.57 19.90
CA GLN A 168 25.61 -27.02 21.10
C GLN A 168 25.77 -28.55 21.10
N GLN A 169 26.87 -29.06 21.65
CA GLN A 169 27.16 -30.49 21.64
C GLN A 169 27.39 -31.05 23.04
N GLY A 170 26.76 -32.18 23.32
CA GLY A 170 26.91 -32.96 24.55
C GLY A 170 25.79 -32.74 25.57
N LEU A 171 25.64 -33.71 26.47
CA LEU A 171 24.61 -33.70 27.51
C LEU A 171 24.71 -32.47 28.43
N SER A 172 25.92 -32.00 28.75
CA SER A 172 26.14 -30.83 29.60
C SER A 172 25.52 -29.56 29.02
N GLU A 173 25.58 -29.38 27.70
CA GLU A 173 25.00 -28.21 27.04
C GLU A 173 23.48 -28.28 27.04
N VAL A 174 22.91 -29.48 26.88
CA VAL A 174 21.47 -29.71 27.03
C VAL A 174 20.99 -29.38 28.45
N LEU A 175 21.75 -29.78 29.48
CA LEU A 175 21.42 -29.44 30.86
C LEU A 175 21.56 -27.94 31.13
N ALA A 176 22.56 -27.27 30.55
CA ALA A 176 22.71 -25.82 30.63
C ALA A 176 21.55 -25.07 29.96
N GLU A 177 21.01 -25.60 28.85
CA GLU A 177 19.79 -25.05 28.23
C GLU A 177 18.59 -25.17 29.16
N LEU A 178 18.39 -26.33 29.78
CA LEU A 178 17.33 -26.56 30.75
C LEU A 178 17.47 -25.69 31.99
N GLU A 179 18.70 -25.51 32.49
CA GLU A 179 18.99 -24.60 33.59
C GLU A 179 18.57 -23.17 33.24
N ARG A 180 18.93 -22.70 32.04
CA ARG A 180 18.55 -21.36 31.59
C ARG A 180 17.04 -21.19 31.52
N ALA A 181 16.34 -22.15 30.91
CA ALA A 181 14.88 -22.12 30.81
C ALA A 181 14.21 -22.22 32.20
N HIS A 182 14.77 -23.00 33.12
CA HIS A 182 14.27 -23.11 34.50
C HIS A 182 14.42 -21.80 35.28
N LEU A 183 15.58 -21.14 35.16
CA LEU A 183 15.83 -19.86 35.83
C LEU A 183 14.96 -18.73 35.28
N GLU A 184 14.60 -18.81 34.01
CA GLU A 184 13.76 -17.83 33.34
C GLU A 184 12.29 -17.92 33.74
N TYR A 185 11.74 -19.13 33.84
CA TYR A 185 10.32 -19.34 34.05
C TYR A 185 10.02 -19.89 35.45
N HIS A 186 9.44 -19.06 36.32
CA HIS A 186 9.08 -19.48 37.69
C HIS A 186 7.98 -20.52 37.72
N ARG A 187 7.03 -20.40 36.79
CA ARG A 187 5.98 -21.39 36.59
C ARG A 187 5.91 -21.75 35.12
N SER A 188 5.92 -23.04 34.86
CA SER A 188 5.76 -23.58 33.54
C SER A 188 4.73 -24.70 33.57
N GLU A 189 3.69 -24.58 32.76
CA GLU A 189 2.75 -25.65 32.48
C GLU A 189 2.97 -26.13 31.06
N HIS A 190 2.94 -27.45 30.86
CA HIS A 190 3.22 -28.04 29.57
C HIS A 190 2.17 -29.07 29.22
N ARG A 191 1.73 -29.04 27.97
CA ARG A 191 0.73 -29.97 27.44
C ARG A 191 1.21 -30.50 26.09
N PRO A 192 1.60 -31.78 26.01
CA PRO A 192 1.82 -32.43 24.73
C PRO A 192 0.53 -32.41 23.90
N MET A 193 0.67 -32.10 22.61
CA MET A 193 -0.45 -31.96 21.69
C MET A 193 -0.47 -33.08 20.66
N LEU A 194 0.65 -33.31 19.99
CA LEU A 194 0.78 -34.30 18.92
C LEU A 194 2.19 -34.91 18.92
N TYR A 195 2.26 -36.15 18.45
CA TYR A 195 3.48 -36.88 18.17
C TYR A 195 3.40 -37.47 16.77
N ALA A 196 4.52 -37.46 16.06
CA ALA A 196 4.67 -38.12 14.76
C ALA A 196 6.04 -38.79 14.70
N ALA A 197 6.13 -39.93 14.04
CA ALA A 197 7.40 -40.63 13.88
C ALA A 197 7.61 -41.03 12.41
N SER A 198 8.86 -40.98 11.97
CA SER A 198 9.32 -41.42 10.66
C SER A 198 10.36 -42.52 10.89
N GLU A 199 9.96 -43.77 10.67
CA GLU A 199 10.86 -44.93 10.79
C GLU A 199 12.03 -44.83 9.79
N ALA A 200 11.76 -44.31 8.58
CA ALA A 200 12.74 -44.20 7.51
C ALA A 200 13.91 -43.26 7.87
N SER A 201 13.63 -42.16 8.59
CA SER A 201 14.64 -41.22 9.04
C SER A 201 15.05 -41.42 10.50
N GLN A 202 14.46 -42.40 11.18
CA GLN A 202 14.61 -42.66 12.62
C GLN A 202 14.43 -41.37 13.44
N ARG A 203 13.32 -40.68 13.19
CA ARG A 203 13.01 -39.38 13.78
C ARG A 203 11.63 -39.35 14.41
N VAL A 204 11.51 -38.63 15.52
CA VAL A 204 10.22 -38.33 16.16
C VAL A 204 10.05 -36.82 16.28
N TYR A 205 8.83 -36.35 16.04
CA TYR A 205 8.40 -34.97 16.22
C TYR A 205 7.42 -34.89 17.38
N CYS A 206 7.55 -33.84 18.17
CA CYS A 206 6.68 -33.55 19.30
C CYS A 206 6.21 -32.10 19.21
N LEU A 207 4.89 -31.88 19.21
CA LEU A 207 4.29 -30.55 19.36
C LEU A 207 3.80 -30.38 20.80
N VAL A 208 4.26 -29.33 21.48
CA VAL A 208 3.95 -29.10 22.89
C VAL A 208 3.51 -27.65 23.11
N GLU A 209 2.38 -27.48 23.79
CA GLU A 209 1.90 -26.19 24.29
C GLU A 209 2.54 -25.91 25.66
N GLY A 210 3.27 -24.80 25.76
CA GLY A 210 3.81 -24.26 27.00
C GLY A 210 3.02 -23.04 27.46
N ARG A 211 2.83 -22.92 28.77
CA ARG A 211 2.35 -21.69 29.43
C ARG A 211 3.40 -21.30 30.45
N TYR A 212 4.06 -20.19 30.18
CA TYR A 212 5.18 -19.69 30.97
C TYR A 212 4.75 -18.45 31.73
N GLN A 213 5.02 -18.42 33.03
CA GLN A 213 4.97 -17.19 33.81
C GLN A 213 6.39 -16.68 34.02
N ASP A 214 6.71 -15.55 33.41
CA ASP A 214 8.00 -14.89 33.53
C ASP A 214 8.18 -14.26 34.92
N VAL A 215 9.39 -14.34 35.45
CA VAL A 215 9.83 -13.73 36.72
C VAL A 215 10.97 -12.73 36.57
N GLY A 216 11.32 -12.33 35.36
CA GLY A 216 12.31 -11.27 35.11
C GLY A 216 13.71 -11.71 35.51
N ALA A 217 14.17 -12.79 34.89
CA ALA A 217 15.53 -13.27 35.06
C ALA A 217 16.40 -13.07 33.82
N LEU A 218 15.94 -12.30 32.83
CA LEU A 218 16.88 -11.75 31.84
C LEU A 218 17.75 -10.72 32.56
N PRO A 219 19.09 -10.83 32.51
CA PRO A 219 19.98 -9.90 33.21
C PRO A 219 19.66 -8.44 32.86
N GLY A 220 19.10 -7.70 33.82
CA GLY A 220 18.76 -6.29 33.66
C GLY A 220 17.27 -5.97 33.41
N HIS A 221 16.39 -6.97 33.33
CA HIS A 221 14.95 -6.74 33.13
C HIS A 221 14.13 -7.12 34.38
N PRO A 222 13.20 -6.25 34.83
CA PRO A 222 12.32 -6.57 35.96
C PRO A 222 11.31 -7.66 35.58
N ALA A 223 10.85 -8.40 36.60
CA ALA A 223 9.78 -9.39 36.46
C ALA A 223 8.54 -8.82 35.81
N THR A 224 8.15 -9.35 34.66
CA THR A 224 6.92 -8.91 33.99
C THR A 224 5.68 -9.59 34.55
N PHE A 225 5.83 -10.78 35.15
CA PHE A 225 4.73 -11.66 35.59
C PHE A 225 3.69 -11.98 34.51
N ARG A 226 4.02 -11.70 33.25
CA ARG A 226 3.19 -12.00 32.10
C ARG A 226 3.13 -13.51 31.91
N ILE A 227 1.96 -13.98 31.47
CA ILE A 227 1.75 -15.38 31.14
C ILE A 227 1.81 -15.49 29.62
N SER A 228 2.90 -16.04 29.12
CA SER A 228 3.14 -16.27 27.70
C SER A 228 2.73 -17.69 27.31
N LYS A 229 1.89 -17.80 26.28
CA LYS A 229 1.53 -19.09 25.69
C LYS A 229 2.40 -19.32 24.46
N VAL A 230 3.14 -20.42 24.46
CA VAL A 230 4.15 -20.73 23.44
C VAL A 230 3.93 -22.14 22.92
N HIS A 231 4.22 -22.37 21.65
CA HIS A 231 4.24 -23.71 21.07
C HIS A 231 5.67 -24.09 20.74
N HIS A 232 6.04 -25.31 21.13
CA HIS A 232 7.33 -25.92 20.85
C HIS A 232 7.13 -27.03 19.83
N ILE A 233 8.01 -27.07 18.83
CA ILE A 233 8.20 -28.23 17.97
C ILE A 233 9.60 -28.77 18.23
N LEU A 234 9.64 -30.02 18.68
CA LEU A 234 10.87 -30.75 18.93
C LEU A 234 11.00 -31.83 17.86
N ALA A 235 12.16 -31.95 17.24
CA ALA A 235 12.50 -33.12 16.43
C ALA A 235 13.70 -33.83 17.06
N LEU A 236 13.57 -35.14 17.27
CA LEU A 236 14.59 -35.98 17.85
C LEU A 236 15.01 -36.99 16.80
N GLN A 237 16.28 -36.98 16.39
CA GLN A 237 16.85 -37.99 15.50
C GLN A 237 17.67 -38.98 16.32
N MET A 238 17.39 -40.25 16.09
CA MET A 238 18.07 -41.35 16.78
C MET A 238 19.43 -41.63 16.15
N GLY A 239 20.40 -41.91 17.00
CA GLY A 239 21.67 -42.47 16.61
C GLY A 239 21.59 -43.99 16.43
N PRO A 240 22.68 -44.62 15.96
CA PRO A 240 22.77 -46.07 15.83
C PRO A 240 22.56 -46.85 17.14
N SER A 241 22.78 -46.21 18.29
CA SER A 241 22.56 -46.77 19.63
C SER A 241 21.08 -46.83 20.04
N GLY A 242 20.18 -46.24 19.25
CA GLY A 242 18.78 -46.03 19.64
C GLY A 242 18.57 -44.86 20.61
N SER A 243 19.63 -44.17 21.02
CA SER A 243 19.58 -42.93 21.81
C SER A 243 19.42 -41.71 20.89
N VAL A 244 18.95 -40.58 21.43
CA VAL A 244 18.81 -39.33 20.67
C VAL A 244 20.19 -38.73 20.38
N ALA A 245 20.62 -38.76 19.13
CA ALA A 245 21.89 -38.20 18.69
C ALA A 245 21.78 -36.73 18.27
N ARG A 246 20.59 -36.27 17.88
CA ARG A 246 20.36 -34.87 17.51
C ARG A 246 18.97 -34.41 17.91
N LEU A 247 18.89 -33.21 18.45
CA LEU A 247 17.69 -32.56 18.96
C LEU A 247 17.56 -31.20 18.30
N TRP A 248 16.47 -30.99 17.56
CA TRP A 248 16.06 -29.65 17.14
C TRP A 248 14.97 -29.15 18.05
N LEU A 249 15.16 -27.96 18.61
CA LEU A 249 14.19 -27.29 19.46
C LEU A 249 13.82 -25.98 18.81
N ARG A 250 12.62 -25.89 18.21
CA ARG A 250 12.07 -24.62 17.75
C ARG A 250 10.87 -24.26 18.64
N ARG A 251 10.75 -22.99 18.99
CA ARG A 251 9.63 -22.49 19.79
C ARG A 251 9.15 -21.17 19.23
N GLN A 252 7.87 -20.91 19.41
CA GLN A 252 7.31 -19.59 19.19
C GLN A 252 7.97 -18.57 20.14
N MET A 253 8.20 -17.34 19.66
CA MET A 253 8.68 -16.27 20.53
C MET A 253 7.65 -15.93 21.60
N THR A 254 8.13 -15.72 22.83
CA THR A 254 7.32 -15.11 23.89
C THR A 254 7.08 -13.62 23.61
N GLU A 255 6.13 -12.99 24.31
CA GLU A 255 5.95 -11.54 24.22
C GLU A 255 7.17 -10.80 24.78
N GLU A 256 7.87 -11.41 25.75
CA GLU A 256 9.10 -10.89 26.34
C GLU A 256 10.26 -10.93 25.33
N ASP A 257 10.46 -12.07 24.65
CA ASP A 257 11.43 -12.21 23.56
C ASP A 257 11.19 -11.18 22.47
N LYS A 258 9.91 -10.88 22.21
CA LYS A 258 9.51 -9.90 21.20
C LYS A 258 9.95 -8.49 21.60
N ASP A 259 9.66 -8.11 22.84
CA ASP A 259 10.01 -6.80 23.39
C ASP A 259 11.53 -6.59 23.47
N GLU A 260 12.31 -7.66 23.69
CA GLU A 260 13.78 -7.61 23.79
C GLU A 260 14.49 -7.71 22.44
N LEU A 261 14.11 -8.66 21.58
CA LEU A 261 14.88 -9.04 20.39
C LEU A 261 14.49 -8.25 19.14
N LEU A 262 13.30 -7.65 19.11
CA LEU A 262 12.80 -6.94 17.94
C LEU A 262 12.93 -5.43 18.12
N HIS A 263 13.42 -4.76 17.07
CA HIS A 263 13.45 -3.31 17.02
C HIS A 263 12.05 -2.68 17.00
N GLU A 264 11.05 -3.40 16.47
CA GLU A 264 9.67 -2.95 16.35
C GLU A 264 8.70 -4.05 16.84
N PRO A 265 8.59 -4.26 18.17
CA PRO A 265 7.80 -5.36 18.74
C PRO A 265 6.32 -5.26 18.38
N LEU A 266 5.77 -4.05 18.23
CA LEU A 266 4.35 -3.82 17.89
C LEU A 266 3.99 -4.25 16.46
N ALA A 267 4.98 -4.40 15.58
CA ALA A 267 4.78 -4.80 14.20
C ALA A 267 4.89 -6.31 13.99
N CYS A 268 5.24 -7.07 15.03
CA CYS A 268 5.37 -8.52 14.97
C CYS A 268 4.36 -9.15 15.93
N TYR A 269 3.68 -10.20 15.48
CA TYR A 269 2.74 -10.93 16.31
C TYR A 269 3.04 -12.41 16.18
N ALA A 270 3.38 -13.02 17.31
CA ALA A 270 3.52 -14.46 17.38
C ALA A 270 2.18 -15.09 16.97
N SER A 271 2.24 -16.04 16.04
CA SER A 271 1.04 -16.57 15.41
C SER A 271 0.19 -17.40 16.40
N PRO A 272 -1.14 -17.19 16.51
CA PRO A 272 -1.99 -17.95 17.44
C PRO A 272 -2.25 -19.37 16.92
N PHE A 273 -1.78 -20.39 17.64
CA PHE A 273 -1.92 -21.78 17.20
C PHE A 273 -3.39 -22.21 17.13
N PRO A 274 -3.89 -22.74 15.98
CA PRO A 274 -5.30 -22.96 15.72
C PRO A 274 -5.61 -24.35 16.23
N ARG A 275 -5.65 -24.47 17.56
CA ARG A 275 -5.77 -25.76 18.23
C ARG A 275 -7.00 -26.55 17.80
N ASP A 276 -8.04 -25.86 17.40
CA ASP A 276 -9.28 -26.47 16.91
C ASP A 276 -9.07 -27.19 15.56
N SER A 277 -8.12 -26.75 14.73
CA SER A 277 -7.76 -27.40 13.47
C SER A 277 -7.10 -28.78 13.67
N LEU A 278 -6.45 -29.02 14.82
CA LEU A 278 -5.79 -30.31 15.08
C LEU A 278 -6.76 -31.46 15.40
N ARG A 279 -8.03 -31.15 15.72
CA ARG A 279 -9.02 -32.17 16.12
C ARG A 279 -9.68 -32.88 14.93
N LEU A 280 -9.25 -32.57 13.71
CA LEU A 280 -9.85 -33.05 12.48
C LEU A 280 -9.22 -34.39 12.05
N ALA A 281 -9.61 -35.49 12.68
CA ALA A 281 -9.59 -36.80 12.03
C ALA A 281 -10.54 -37.77 12.74
N ASP A 282 -11.43 -38.38 11.96
CA ASP A 282 -12.05 -39.64 12.34
C ASP A 282 -11.00 -40.73 12.07
N ALA A 283 -10.72 -41.62 13.02
CA ALA A 283 -9.57 -42.56 12.99
C ALA A 283 -9.48 -43.48 11.75
N ILE A 284 -10.54 -43.57 10.95
CA ILE A 284 -10.72 -44.54 9.87
C ILE A 284 -9.98 -44.11 8.57
N THR A 285 -9.59 -42.84 8.41
CA THR A 285 -8.99 -42.34 7.17
C THR A 285 -7.46 -42.27 7.14
N HIS A 286 -6.75 -42.61 8.22
CA HIS A 286 -5.32 -42.27 8.38
C HIS A 286 -4.39 -42.99 7.40
N GLU A 287 -4.46 -44.33 7.33
CA GLU A 287 -3.48 -45.12 6.57
C GLU A 287 -3.58 -44.87 5.05
N ALA A 288 -4.80 -44.78 4.52
CA ALA A 288 -5.04 -44.49 3.11
C ALA A 288 -4.72 -43.02 2.73
N ALA A 289 -4.89 -42.09 3.67
CA ALA A 289 -4.59 -40.67 3.45
C ALA A 289 -3.09 -40.38 3.47
N GLY A 290 -2.30 -41.17 4.20
CA GLY A 290 -0.92 -40.82 4.50
C GLY A 290 -0.05 -40.62 3.25
N GLY A 291 -0.16 -41.53 2.27
CA GLY A 291 0.53 -41.39 0.99
C GLY A 291 0.12 -40.13 0.21
N GLN A 292 -1.16 -39.75 0.26
CA GLN A 292 -1.66 -38.56 -0.41
C GLN A 292 -1.18 -37.28 0.27
N MET A 293 -1.18 -37.24 1.60
CA MET A 293 -0.69 -36.10 2.38
C MET A 293 0.80 -35.85 2.14
N ILE A 294 1.63 -36.91 2.19
CA ILE A 294 3.07 -36.80 1.90
C ILE A 294 3.31 -36.30 0.47
N ASN A 295 2.54 -36.78 -0.51
CA ASN A 295 2.65 -36.31 -1.89
C ASN A 295 2.21 -34.86 -2.05
N ALA A 296 1.15 -34.44 -1.35
CA ALA A 296 0.70 -33.05 -1.34
C ALA A 296 1.78 -32.12 -0.75
N ILE A 297 2.45 -32.53 0.34
CA ILE A 297 3.58 -31.78 0.93
C ILE A 297 4.75 -31.70 -0.04
N LYS A 298 5.14 -32.81 -0.67
CA LYS A 298 6.19 -32.82 -1.71
C LYS A 298 5.85 -31.87 -2.84
N PHE A 299 4.61 -31.86 -3.30
CA PHE A 299 4.19 -30.97 -4.37
C PHE A 299 4.16 -29.51 -3.93
N TRP A 300 3.61 -29.22 -2.74
CA TRP A 300 3.66 -27.91 -2.11
C TRP A 300 5.10 -27.39 -2.13
N TRP A 301 6.05 -28.16 -1.64
CA TRP A 301 7.47 -27.80 -1.63
C TRP A 301 8.11 -27.63 -3.00
N GLN A 302 7.78 -28.50 -3.95
CA GLN A 302 8.24 -28.34 -5.33
C GLN A 302 7.76 -27.03 -5.95
N ALA A 303 6.59 -26.52 -5.55
CA ALA A 303 6.09 -25.24 -6.01
C ALA A 303 6.90 -24.04 -5.48
N TRP A 304 7.56 -24.17 -4.33
CA TRP A 304 8.49 -23.15 -3.80
C TRP A 304 9.82 -23.12 -4.56
N SER A 305 10.28 -24.28 -5.03
CA SER A 305 11.57 -24.41 -5.71
C SER A 305 11.63 -23.64 -7.04
N SER A 306 12.80 -23.07 -7.34
CA SER A 306 13.07 -22.40 -8.62
C SER A 306 13.73 -23.31 -9.66
N ALA A 307 14.19 -24.50 -9.25
CA ALA A 307 15.11 -25.34 -10.04
C ALA A 307 14.53 -25.94 -11.34
N HIS A 308 13.22 -25.84 -11.59
CA HIS A 308 12.58 -26.52 -12.73
C HIS A 308 12.28 -25.66 -13.95
N THR A 309 12.54 -24.35 -13.92
CA THR A 309 12.20 -23.47 -15.05
C THR A 309 13.35 -23.22 -16.03
N SER A 310 14.59 -23.54 -15.68
CA SER A 310 15.75 -23.41 -16.56
C SER A 310 16.07 -24.73 -17.26
N SER A 311 15.09 -25.34 -17.92
CA SER A 311 15.41 -26.28 -19.00
C SER A 311 15.91 -25.45 -20.17
N SER A 312 17.22 -25.18 -20.16
CA SER A 312 17.97 -24.70 -21.31
C SER A 312 17.75 -25.68 -22.45
N SER A 313 16.75 -25.40 -23.29
CA SER A 313 16.60 -25.99 -24.60
C SER A 313 17.69 -25.43 -25.51
N SER A 314 18.95 -25.71 -25.20
CA SER A 314 20.04 -25.63 -26.16
C SER A 314 19.86 -26.82 -27.10
N SER A 315 19.09 -26.61 -28.15
CA SER A 315 19.05 -27.48 -29.31
C SER A 315 20.41 -27.46 -29.99
N SER A 316 21.36 -28.23 -29.49
CA SER A 316 22.56 -28.58 -30.22
C SER A 316 22.16 -29.59 -31.30
N HIS A 317 21.88 -29.10 -32.50
CA HIS A 317 22.01 -29.91 -33.71
C HIS A 317 23.51 -30.21 -33.91
N GLY A 318 23.99 -31.27 -33.26
CA GLY A 318 25.30 -31.86 -33.48
C GLY A 318 25.15 -33.16 -34.24
N ALA A 319 25.69 -33.21 -35.45
CA ALA A 319 25.60 -34.30 -36.39
C ALA A 319 26.21 -35.61 -35.86
N SER A 320 25.59 -36.70 -36.34
CA SER A 320 25.98 -38.10 -36.21
C SER A 320 27.43 -38.38 -36.62
N SER A 321 28.17 -39.06 -35.74
CA SER A 321 29.26 -39.95 -36.11
C SER A 321 29.30 -41.14 -35.13
N ALA A 322 29.01 -42.33 -35.68
CA ALA A 322 29.17 -43.63 -35.03
C ALA A 322 30.67 -43.95 -34.82
N PRO A 323 31.00 -44.91 -33.93
CA PRO A 323 31.17 -46.28 -34.43
C PRO A 323 30.67 -47.40 -33.49
N ALA A 324 30.61 -48.58 -34.09
CA ALA A 324 30.17 -49.87 -33.58
C ALA A 324 30.89 -50.40 -32.33
N GLU A 325 30.21 -51.20 -31.50
CA GLU A 325 30.68 -52.57 -31.15
C GLU A 325 29.63 -53.40 -30.38
N GLN A 326 29.29 -54.54 -30.99
CA GLN A 326 29.01 -55.89 -30.45
C GLN A 326 28.15 -56.10 -29.18
N LEU A 327 27.00 -56.73 -29.40
CA LEU A 327 26.31 -57.64 -28.47
C LEU A 327 26.51 -59.10 -28.93
N PRO A 328 26.65 -60.07 -28.02
CA PRO A 328 26.62 -61.48 -28.37
C PRO A 328 25.19 -62.04 -28.42
N ALA A 329 25.07 -63.07 -29.26
CA ALA A 329 23.89 -63.85 -29.60
C ALA A 329 23.35 -64.73 -28.46
N GLU A 330 22.10 -65.22 -28.63
CA GLU A 330 21.55 -66.56 -28.30
C GLU A 330 20.00 -66.53 -28.51
N PRO A 331 19.29 -67.67 -28.67
CA PRO A 331 18.72 -68.00 -29.98
C PRO A 331 17.19 -68.23 -30.01
N SER A 332 16.71 -68.20 -31.25
CA SER A 332 15.49 -68.78 -31.86
C SER A 332 14.52 -69.61 -30.99
N SER A 333 13.23 -69.25 -31.07
CA SER A 333 12.16 -70.24 -31.26
C SER A 333 11.10 -69.74 -32.24
N THR A 334 10.81 -70.62 -33.19
CA THR A 334 9.85 -70.58 -34.30
C THR A 334 8.44 -70.97 -33.87
N THR A 335 7.40 -70.30 -34.36
CA THR A 335 6.13 -70.90 -34.87
C THR A 335 5.25 -69.82 -35.55
N PRO A 336 4.26 -70.19 -36.40
CA PRO A 336 4.04 -69.52 -37.68
C PRO A 336 2.68 -68.79 -37.79
N ALA A 337 2.66 -67.91 -38.80
CA ALA A 337 1.57 -67.45 -39.64
C ALA A 337 0.10 -67.68 -39.21
N ASP A 338 -0.66 -66.58 -39.22
CA ASP A 338 -1.95 -66.55 -39.91
C ASP A 338 -2.16 -65.18 -40.58
N PRO A 339 -2.61 -65.10 -41.85
CA PRO A 339 -2.81 -63.86 -42.56
C PRO A 339 -4.30 -63.51 -42.68
N THR A 340 -4.69 -62.27 -42.39
CA THR A 340 -5.85 -61.70 -43.10
C THR A 340 -5.84 -60.18 -43.13
N ALA A 341 -6.03 -59.69 -44.35
CA ALA A 341 -6.16 -58.34 -44.85
C ALA A 341 -6.97 -57.34 -44.00
N ALA A 342 -6.53 -56.07 -43.98
CA ALA A 342 -7.41 -54.93 -44.25
C ALA A 342 -6.62 -53.64 -44.57
N ALA A 343 -6.77 -53.21 -45.82
CA ALA A 343 -6.99 -51.84 -46.28
C ALA A 343 -6.13 -50.67 -45.75
N ALA A 344 -5.37 -50.12 -46.70
CA ALA A 344 -4.76 -48.80 -46.65
C ALA A 344 -5.77 -47.67 -46.49
N ALA A 345 -5.53 -46.77 -45.53
CA ALA A 345 -6.10 -45.43 -45.50
C ALA A 345 -5.13 -44.44 -44.81
N GLY A 346 -4.62 -43.50 -45.61
CA GLY A 346 -4.19 -42.14 -45.22
C GLY A 346 -3.29 -41.95 -44.00
N GLN A 347 -1.97 -41.98 -44.21
CA GLN A 347 -1.01 -41.35 -43.29
C GLN A 347 -1.19 -39.82 -43.34
N GLN A 348 -1.94 -39.26 -42.39
CA GLN A 348 -1.82 -37.86 -42.00
C GLN A 348 -0.44 -37.65 -41.35
N PRO A 349 0.30 -36.57 -41.67
CA PRO A 349 1.54 -36.27 -40.98
C PRO A 349 1.24 -36.05 -39.50
N ALA A 350 1.82 -36.90 -38.65
CA ALA A 350 1.71 -36.82 -37.20
C ALA A 350 2.03 -35.39 -36.75
N ALA A 351 0.99 -34.64 -36.37
CA ALA A 351 1.16 -33.34 -35.76
C ALA A 351 2.07 -33.54 -34.55
N LYS A 352 3.24 -32.87 -34.57
CA LYS A 352 4.18 -32.88 -33.44
C LYS A 352 3.36 -32.71 -32.16
N PRO A 353 3.47 -33.61 -31.17
CA PRO A 353 2.72 -33.50 -29.94
C PRO A 353 2.98 -32.10 -29.40
N ARG A 354 1.92 -31.29 -29.40
CA ARG A 354 1.93 -29.92 -28.90
C ARG A 354 2.42 -30.06 -27.47
N THR A 355 3.67 -29.70 -27.22
CA THR A 355 4.27 -29.80 -25.89
C THR A 355 3.39 -28.97 -24.98
N LEU A 356 2.55 -29.67 -24.20
CA LEU A 356 1.69 -29.07 -23.20
C LEU A 356 2.61 -28.20 -22.36
N ARG A 357 2.46 -26.88 -22.49
CA ARG A 357 3.17 -25.92 -21.65
C ARG A 357 2.96 -26.39 -20.22
N ARG A 358 4.05 -26.83 -19.59
CA ARG A 358 4.03 -27.32 -18.21
C ARG A 358 3.35 -26.21 -17.39
N ALA A 359 2.18 -26.52 -16.85
CA ALA A 359 1.41 -25.55 -16.07
C ALA A 359 2.32 -24.97 -14.98
N ASP A 360 2.19 -23.67 -14.71
CA ASP A 360 2.95 -23.02 -13.66
C ASP A 360 2.71 -23.79 -12.34
N PRO A 361 3.77 -24.30 -11.67
CA PRO A 361 3.61 -25.04 -10.43
C PRO A 361 2.83 -24.27 -9.35
N ALA A 362 2.80 -22.94 -9.40
CA ALA A 362 1.96 -22.14 -8.50
C ALA A 362 0.45 -22.34 -8.75
N ILE A 363 0.03 -22.48 -10.01
CA ILE A 363 -1.37 -22.76 -10.37
C ILE A 363 -1.74 -24.17 -9.89
N ALA A 364 -0.85 -25.13 -10.09
CA ALA A 364 -1.06 -26.50 -9.65
C ALA A 364 -1.12 -26.62 -8.12
N ALA A 365 -0.29 -25.87 -7.40
CA ALA A 365 -0.34 -25.80 -5.93
C ALA A 365 -1.69 -25.26 -5.45
N GLY A 366 -2.33 -24.35 -6.18
CA GLY A 366 -3.66 -23.84 -5.87
C GLY A 366 -4.72 -24.93 -5.70
N HIS A 367 -4.62 -26.06 -6.40
CA HIS A 367 -5.57 -27.17 -6.23
C HIS A 367 -5.36 -27.99 -4.96
N LEU A 368 -4.15 -27.95 -4.39
CA LEU A 368 -3.81 -28.61 -3.13
C LEU A 368 -4.24 -27.80 -1.91
N LEU A 369 -4.33 -26.48 -2.05
CA LEU A 369 -4.71 -25.59 -0.96
C LEU A 369 -6.23 -25.55 -0.80
N ALA A 370 -6.70 -25.73 0.43
CA ALA A 370 -8.08 -25.52 0.78
C ALA A 370 -8.50 -24.07 0.50
N PRO A 371 -9.78 -23.79 0.19
CA PRO A 371 -10.25 -22.42 -0.03
C PRO A 371 -9.99 -21.48 1.16
N ASP A 372 -10.03 -22.02 2.38
CA ASP A 372 -9.79 -21.32 3.64
C ASP A 372 -8.33 -21.43 4.13
N PHE A 373 -7.39 -21.77 3.24
CA PHE A 373 -5.99 -21.99 3.57
C PHE A 373 -5.35 -20.79 4.28
N LYS A 374 -4.54 -21.07 5.31
CA LYS A 374 -3.75 -20.09 6.05
C LYS A 374 -2.30 -20.55 6.23
N LEU A 375 -1.39 -19.67 5.88
CA LEU A 375 0.04 -19.83 6.12
C LEU A 375 0.44 -18.96 7.31
N TRP A 376 1.06 -19.55 8.31
CA TRP A 376 1.43 -18.94 9.58
C TRP A 376 2.95 -18.96 9.78
N ASP A 377 3.53 -17.83 10.16
CA ASP A 377 4.94 -17.75 10.62
C ASP A 377 4.92 -17.74 12.15
N ALA A 378 5.45 -18.78 12.80
CA ALA A 378 5.41 -18.90 14.25
C ALA A 378 6.03 -17.68 14.95
N TYR A 379 7.00 -17.03 14.31
CA TYR A 379 7.68 -15.84 14.81
C TYR A 379 7.04 -14.52 14.33
N GLY A 380 6.14 -14.56 13.34
CA GLY A 380 5.54 -13.36 12.75
C GLY A 380 6.57 -12.40 12.12
N LEU A 381 7.70 -12.93 11.64
CA LEU A 381 8.83 -12.13 11.15
C LEU A 381 8.78 -11.89 9.64
N TRP A 382 7.86 -12.50 8.90
CA TRP A 382 7.76 -12.27 7.47
C TRP A 382 7.32 -10.84 7.12
N PRO A 383 8.05 -10.15 6.22
CA PRO A 383 7.71 -8.79 5.81
C PRO A 383 6.28 -8.66 5.25
N SER A 384 5.82 -9.63 4.47
CA SER A 384 4.49 -9.66 3.88
C SER A 384 3.37 -9.72 4.92
N MET A 385 3.59 -10.43 6.04
CA MET A 385 2.65 -10.48 7.17
C MET A 385 2.69 -9.16 7.96
N ARG A 386 3.89 -8.64 8.24
CA ARG A 386 4.09 -7.38 8.97
C ARG A 386 3.46 -6.18 8.25
N ALA A 387 3.70 -6.05 6.95
CA ALA A 387 3.19 -4.96 6.14
C ALA A 387 1.65 -4.89 6.11
N GLN A 388 0.97 -6.03 6.25
CA GLN A 388 -0.49 -6.11 6.24
C GLN A 388 -1.10 -6.08 7.65
N GLY A 389 -0.27 -6.08 8.72
CA GLY A 389 -0.74 -6.24 10.09
C GLY A 389 -1.48 -7.56 10.33
N LYS A 390 -1.23 -8.57 9.49
CA LYS A 390 -1.91 -9.87 9.55
C LYS A 390 -1.04 -10.90 10.26
N ARG A 391 -1.70 -11.82 10.98
CA ARG A 391 -1.04 -12.95 11.66
C ARG A 391 -0.80 -14.15 10.76
N HIS A 392 -1.49 -14.20 9.61
CA HIS A 392 -1.34 -15.22 8.58
C HIS A 392 -1.51 -14.62 7.19
N LEU A 393 -1.05 -15.36 6.19
CA LEU A 393 -1.39 -15.13 4.79
C LEU A 393 -2.51 -16.10 4.41
N GLY A 394 -3.61 -15.57 3.86
CA GLY A 394 -4.63 -16.41 3.21
C GLY A 394 -4.08 -17.02 1.91
N ARG A 395 -4.81 -18.00 1.35
CA ARG A 395 -4.46 -18.70 0.10
C ARG A 395 -3.81 -17.84 -0.99
N ASP A 396 -4.51 -16.81 -1.46
CA ASP A 396 -4.03 -16.01 -2.59
C ASP A 396 -2.80 -15.17 -2.21
N SER A 397 -2.78 -14.63 -0.99
CA SER A 397 -1.62 -13.87 -0.47
C SER A 397 -0.40 -14.77 -0.26
N ALA A 398 -0.59 -16.03 0.14
CA ALA A 398 0.50 -17.00 0.26
C ALA A 398 1.07 -17.39 -1.11
N LEU A 399 0.21 -17.64 -2.11
CA LEU A 399 0.64 -17.91 -3.48
C LEU A 399 1.36 -16.70 -4.10
N GLN A 400 0.84 -15.49 -3.89
CA GLN A 400 1.51 -14.25 -4.31
C GLN A 400 2.87 -14.08 -3.63
N HIS A 401 2.95 -14.35 -2.33
CA HIS A 401 4.21 -14.27 -1.59
C HIS A 401 5.24 -15.28 -2.11
N LEU A 402 4.83 -16.50 -2.40
CA LEU A 402 5.66 -17.52 -3.03
C LEU A 402 6.17 -17.08 -4.40
N GLN A 403 5.30 -16.47 -5.22
CA GLN A 403 5.71 -15.91 -6.51
C GLN A 403 6.73 -14.78 -6.34
N GLN A 404 6.56 -13.89 -5.36
CA GLN A 404 7.51 -12.83 -5.04
C GLN A 404 8.87 -13.39 -4.60
N LEU A 405 8.88 -14.40 -3.72
CA LEU A 405 10.11 -15.07 -3.28
C LEU A 405 10.82 -15.73 -4.47
N ARG A 406 10.09 -16.43 -5.35
CA ARG A 406 10.67 -17.03 -6.56
C ARG A 406 11.16 -15.99 -7.57
N TYR A 407 10.59 -14.79 -7.58
CA TYR A 407 11.09 -13.70 -8.42
C TYR A 407 12.39 -13.09 -7.86
N GLY A 408 12.48 -12.92 -6.54
CA GLY A 408 13.65 -12.36 -5.87
C GLY A 408 14.82 -13.33 -5.71
N TYR A 409 14.55 -14.63 -5.58
CA TYR A 409 15.52 -15.65 -5.20
C TYR A 409 15.48 -16.87 -6.13
N ASN A 410 16.65 -17.47 -6.35
CA ASN A 410 16.76 -18.87 -6.74
C ASN A 410 16.70 -19.69 -5.46
N ILE A 411 15.64 -20.48 -5.32
CA ILE A 411 15.35 -21.26 -4.12
C ILE A 411 15.65 -22.73 -4.44
N GLU A 412 16.69 -23.25 -3.81
CA GLU A 412 17.04 -24.68 -3.80
C GLU A 412 16.48 -25.27 -2.51
N LEU A 413 15.50 -26.16 -2.63
CA LEU A 413 14.80 -26.70 -1.47
C LEU A 413 15.05 -28.20 -1.32
N GLN A 414 15.39 -28.59 -0.09
CA GLN A 414 15.62 -29.96 0.31
C GLN A 414 14.67 -30.32 1.46
N MET A 415 13.75 -31.24 1.19
CA MET A 415 12.97 -31.87 2.24
C MET A 415 13.87 -32.90 2.94
N LEU A 416 14.09 -32.71 4.24
CA LEU A 416 14.91 -33.59 5.04
C LEU A 416 14.11 -34.78 5.55
N ASP A 417 12.85 -34.55 5.94
CA ASP A 417 11.97 -35.60 6.45
C ASP A 417 10.50 -35.13 6.51
N VAL A 418 9.59 -36.10 6.58
CA VAL A 418 8.16 -35.89 6.77
C VAL A 418 7.58 -37.02 7.59
N ALA A 419 6.77 -36.69 8.60
CA ALA A 419 6.12 -37.66 9.48
C ALA A 419 4.64 -37.29 9.67
N ILE A 420 3.76 -38.28 9.73
CA ILE A 420 2.33 -38.06 9.95
C ILE A 420 2.05 -38.29 11.42
N ALA A 421 1.33 -37.36 12.06
CA ALA A 421 0.92 -37.55 13.43
C ALA A 421 -0.15 -38.64 13.54
N GLU A 422 0.03 -39.51 14.53
CA GLU A 422 -0.83 -40.66 14.74
C GLU A 422 -2.29 -40.23 14.95
N GLY A 423 -3.21 -40.84 14.20
CA GLY A 423 -4.64 -40.59 14.34
C GLY A 423 -5.08 -39.16 13.97
N SER A 424 -4.31 -38.43 13.18
CA SER A 424 -4.62 -37.04 12.80
C SER A 424 -4.39 -36.76 11.31
N LEU A 425 -5.03 -35.72 10.78
CA LEU A 425 -4.74 -35.17 9.45
C LEU A 425 -3.63 -34.10 9.53
N VAL A 426 -2.60 -34.38 10.32
CA VAL A 426 -1.49 -33.46 10.56
C VAL A 426 -0.18 -34.13 10.18
N CYS A 427 0.64 -33.40 9.43
CA CYS A 427 2.01 -33.79 9.12
C CYS A 427 3.00 -32.84 9.75
N PHE A 428 4.16 -33.37 10.07
CA PHE A 428 5.36 -32.64 10.43
C PHE A 428 6.30 -32.70 9.24
N CYS A 429 6.80 -31.55 8.81
CA CYS A 429 7.80 -31.47 7.75
C CYS A 429 9.07 -30.82 8.29
N HIS A 430 10.23 -31.38 7.96
CA HIS A 430 11.51 -30.75 8.21
C HIS A 430 12.22 -30.52 6.87
N TRP A 431 12.61 -29.29 6.60
CA TRP A 431 13.23 -28.90 5.34
C TRP A 431 14.34 -27.88 5.55
N GLN A 432 15.16 -27.78 4.51
CA GLN A 432 16.22 -26.79 4.38
C GLN A 432 16.11 -26.15 3.00
N ALA A 433 16.17 -24.82 2.93
CA ALA A 433 16.17 -24.07 1.68
C ALA A 433 17.43 -23.21 1.60
N LYS A 434 18.14 -23.29 0.48
CA LYS A 434 19.21 -22.36 0.13
C LYS A 434 18.65 -21.31 -0.81
N LEU A 435 18.71 -20.05 -0.37
CA LEU A 435 18.22 -18.89 -1.10
C LEU A 435 19.40 -18.13 -1.69
N THR A 436 19.38 -17.94 -3.01
CA THR A 436 20.39 -17.16 -3.74
C THR A 436 19.70 -15.98 -4.42
N PRO A 437 20.00 -14.71 -4.07
CA PRO A 437 19.35 -13.56 -4.68
C PRO A 437 19.58 -13.51 -6.21
N ARG A 438 18.50 -13.35 -7.01
CA ARG A 438 18.61 -13.36 -8.48
C ARG A 438 19.21 -12.09 -9.07
N TRP A 439 18.98 -10.94 -8.42
CA TRP A 439 19.48 -9.64 -8.88
C TRP A 439 21.01 -9.54 -8.82
N GLN A 440 21.66 -10.43 -8.06
CA GLN A 440 23.12 -10.50 -7.96
C GLN A 440 23.73 -11.55 -8.89
N ALA A 441 22.93 -12.34 -9.62
CA ALA A 441 23.47 -13.28 -10.57
C ALA A 441 24.23 -12.48 -11.64
N PRO A 442 25.58 -12.55 -11.68
CA PRO A 442 26.33 -11.83 -12.70
C PRO A 442 25.79 -12.33 -14.04
N SER A 443 25.33 -11.41 -14.88
CA SER A 443 25.02 -11.71 -16.26
C SER A 443 26.31 -12.21 -16.90
N SER A 444 26.51 -13.53 -16.87
CA SER A 444 27.71 -14.24 -17.30
C SER A 444 27.83 -14.28 -18.82
N SER A 445 27.38 -13.21 -19.50
CA SER A 445 27.43 -13.02 -20.94
C SER A 445 28.65 -12.22 -21.39
N GLY A 446 29.71 -12.23 -20.58
CA GLY A 446 31.02 -11.67 -20.93
C GLY A 446 32.00 -12.78 -21.31
N GLU A 447 31.76 -13.48 -22.41
CA GLU A 447 32.82 -14.16 -23.15
C GLU A 447 33.76 -13.08 -23.68
N GLY A 448 34.81 -12.74 -22.94
CA GLY A 448 35.67 -11.64 -23.36
C GLY A 448 36.90 -11.46 -22.49
N SER A 449 38.01 -12.04 -22.97
CA SER A 449 39.38 -11.65 -22.65
C SER A 449 39.94 -12.14 -21.31
N SER A 450 40.59 -13.30 -21.42
CA SER A 450 41.78 -13.69 -20.67
C SER A 450 42.73 -12.51 -20.40
N SER A 451 42.71 -11.96 -19.18
CA SER A 451 43.88 -11.27 -18.64
C SER A 451 44.05 -11.60 -17.16
N SER A 452 45.10 -12.36 -16.92
CA SER A 452 45.65 -12.77 -15.64
C SER A 452 46.02 -11.56 -14.79
N SER A 453 45.21 -11.24 -13.78
CA SER A 453 45.66 -10.41 -12.66
C SER A 453 45.01 -10.89 -11.37
N SER A 454 45.79 -11.68 -10.64
CA SER A 454 45.53 -12.18 -9.30
C SER A 454 45.49 -11.03 -8.29
N SER A 455 44.29 -10.55 -7.97
CA SER A 455 44.06 -9.78 -6.75
C SER A 455 42.94 -10.42 -5.95
N SER A 456 43.33 -11.07 -4.86
CA SER A 456 42.50 -11.75 -3.87
C SER A 456 41.70 -10.75 -3.03
N SER A 457 40.92 -9.89 -3.69
CA SER A 457 39.86 -9.15 -3.03
C SER A 457 38.74 -10.15 -2.75
N SER A 458 38.48 -10.40 -1.46
CA SER A 458 37.30 -11.09 -0.97
C SER A 458 36.07 -10.23 -1.25
N SER A 459 35.80 -9.96 -2.53
CA SER A 459 34.54 -9.41 -2.98
C SER A 459 33.49 -10.35 -2.44
N SER A 460 32.70 -9.81 -1.51
CA SER A 460 31.57 -10.46 -0.87
C SER A 460 30.61 -10.85 -1.98
N ALA A 461 30.85 -12.02 -2.57
CA ALA A 461 29.95 -12.67 -3.49
C ALA A 461 28.65 -12.82 -2.73
N ALA A 462 27.73 -11.88 -2.95
CA ALA A 462 26.29 -12.09 -2.99
C ALA A 462 25.87 -13.38 -2.28
N GLY A 463 25.93 -13.35 -0.94
CA GLY A 463 25.96 -14.59 -0.16
C GLY A 463 24.64 -15.32 -0.30
N SER A 464 24.64 -16.51 -0.91
CA SER A 464 23.52 -17.43 -0.70
C SER A 464 23.43 -17.76 0.78
N PHE A 465 22.23 -17.86 1.32
CA PHE A 465 22.02 -18.24 2.72
C PHE A 465 21.10 -19.44 2.82
N THR A 466 21.17 -20.14 3.95
CA THR A 466 20.43 -21.38 4.16
C THR A 466 19.47 -21.22 5.34
N VAL A 467 18.19 -21.42 5.06
CA VAL A 467 17.13 -21.43 6.06
C VAL A 467 16.75 -22.88 6.35
N GLU A 468 16.75 -23.26 7.61
CA GLU A 468 16.21 -24.53 8.09
C GLU A 468 14.93 -24.24 8.88
N ALA A 469 13.88 -25.03 8.66
CA ALA A 469 12.64 -24.90 9.39
C ALA A 469 11.93 -26.23 9.57
N MET A 470 11.09 -26.26 10.60
CA MET A 470 10.12 -27.32 10.81
C MET A 470 8.71 -26.78 10.66
N GLU A 471 7.81 -27.59 10.13
CA GLU A 471 6.42 -27.20 9.88
C GLU A 471 5.42 -28.17 10.47
N VAL A 472 4.24 -27.64 10.80
CA VAL A 472 3.05 -28.43 11.10
C VAL A 472 2.01 -28.13 10.02
N ASP A 473 1.75 -29.13 9.18
CA ASP A 473 0.85 -29.08 8.04
C ASP A 473 -0.47 -29.74 8.40
N VAL A 474 -1.56 -28.98 8.40
CA VAL A 474 -2.90 -29.49 8.74
C VAL A 474 -3.72 -29.62 7.47
N PHE A 475 -4.34 -30.78 7.30
CA PHE A 475 -5.20 -31.10 6.17
C PHE A 475 -6.67 -31.12 6.57
N ASN A 476 -7.55 -30.69 5.67
CA ASN A 476 -8.98 -30.85 5.83
C ASN A 476 -9.42 -32.29 5.49
N LYS A 477 -10.72 -32.60 5.66
CA LYS A 477 -11.28 -33.94 5.37
C LYS A 477 -11.17 -34.34 3.89
N GLN A 478 -10.93 -33.39 2.99
CA GLN A 478 -10.71 -33.60 1.56
C GLN A 478 -9.22 -33.77 1.22
N LEU A 479 -8.35 -33.89 2.23
CA LEU A 479 -6.90 -33.99 2.08
C LEU A 479 -6.29 -32.80 1.33
N GLN A 480 -6.91 -31.63 1.45
CA GLN A 480 -6.34 -30.36 1.02
C GLN A 480 -5.64 -29.69 2.19
N LEU A 481 -4.53 -29.02 1.91
CA LEU A 481 -3.76 -28.30 2.91
C LEU A 481 -4.56 -27.09 3.39
N GLN A 482 -4.87 -27.03 4.68
CA GLN A 482 -5.71 -26.01 5.31
C GLN A 482 -4.87 -25.03 6.14
N ASP A 483 -3.95 -25.50 6.96
CA ASP A 483 -3.07 -24.64 7.74
C ASP A 483 -1.62 -25.11 7.59
N VAL A 484 -0.68 -24.17 7.40
CA VAL A 484 0.76 -24.45 7.45
C VAL A 484 1.41 -23.58 8.50
N TRP A 485 2.09 -24.20 9.44
CA TRP A 485 2.69 -23.55 10.60
C TRP A 485 4.20 -23.65 10.56
N MET A 486 4.86 -22.54 10.26
CA MET A 486 6.30 -22.53 10.05
C MET A 486 7.09 -22.12 11.28
N PHE A 487 7.95 -23.02 11.76
CA PHE A 487 8.94 -22.79 12.82
C PHE A 487 10.35 -22.78 12.21
N ARG A 488 10.71 -21.65 11.63
CA ARG A 488 12.04 -21.41 11.03
C ARG A 488 13.03 -20.81 12.01
N GLY A 489 14.33 -20.99 11.79
CA GLY A 489 15.32 -20.15 12.48
C GLY A 489 15.05 -18.65 12.18
N PRO A 490 15.36 -17.73 13.11
CA PRO A 490 15.35 -16.32 12.78
C PRO A 490 16.29 -16.07 11.62
N ILE A 491 15.87 -15.13 10.80
CA ILE A 491 16.63 -14.62 9.69
C ILE A 491 17.97 -14.11 10.25
N GLY A 492 19.06 -14.83 9.99
CA GLY A 492 20.39 -14.44 10.48
C GLY A 492 20.77 -13.02 10.04
N GLN A 493 21.77 -12.38 10.65
CA GLN A 493 22.13 -10.99 10.30
C GLN A 493 22.37 -10.79 8.79
N GLN A 494 23.00 -11.78 8.13
CA GLN A 494 23.21 -11.77 6.68
C GLN A 494 21.88 -11.81 5.92
N GLU A 495 20.96 -12.68 6.33
CA GLU A 495 19.64 -12.76 5.72
C GLU A 495 18.85 -11.46 5.93
N ARG A 496 18.95 -10.85 7.12
CA ARG A 496 18.29 -9.59 7.45
C ARG A 496 18.79 -8.46 6.57
N GLN A 497 20.11 -8.41 6.31
CA GLN A 497 20.68 -7.43 5.38
C GLN A 497 20.12 -7.62 3.97
N LEU A 498 20.03 -8.86 3.48
CA LEU A 498 19.47 -9.15 2.17
C LEU A 498 17.98 -8.80 2.05
N PHE A 499 17.18 -9.05 3.09
CA PHE A 499 15.77 -8.61 3.12
C PHE A 499 15.65 -7.09 3.16
N LEU A 500 16.45 -6.40 3.98
CA LEU A 500 16.45 -4.94 4.04
C LEU A 500 16.89 -4.31 2.71
N GLU A 501 17.85 -4.91 2.01
CA GLU A 501 18.25 -4.48 0.67
C GLU A 501 17.14 -4.70 -0.35
N TYR A 502 16.46 -5.85 -0.31
CA TYR A 502 15.30 -6.11 -1.16
C TYR A 502 14.16 -5.12 -0.90
N ASP A 503 13.85 -4.84 0.37
CA ASP A 503 12.82 -3.86 0.75
C ASP A 503 13.21 -2.44 0.28
N ARG A 504 14.48 -2.05 0.40
CA ARG A 504 14.99 -0.78 -0.16
C ARG A 504 14.82 -0.73 -1.68
N GLN A 505 15.08 -1.83 -2.37
CA GLN A 505 14.89 -1.91 -3.83
C GLN A 505 13.41 -1.82 -4.21
N GLN A 506 12.53 -2.53 -3.51
CA GLN A 506 11.09 -2.43 -3.73
C GLN A 506 10.57 -1.01 -3.46
N ALA A 507 11.03 -0.39 -2.37
CA ALA A 507 10.71 1.01 -2.07
C ALA A 507 11.24 1.95 -3.17
N ALA A 508 12.43 1.70 -3.73
CA ALA A 508 12.98 2.48 -4.84
C ALA A 508 12.16 2.32 -6.13
N VAL A 509 11.73 1.10 -6.46
CA VAL A 509 10.87 0.84 -7.63
C VAL A 509 9.51 1.52 -7.45
N GLN A 510 8.90 1.42 -6.27
CA GLN A 510 7.63 2.09 -5.97
C GLN A 510 7.79 3.61 -6.00
N ALA A 511 8.89 4.16 -5.48
CA ALA A 511 9.18 5.59 -5.55
C ALA A 511 9.37 6.05 -7.01
N GLN A 512 10.00 5.23 -7.86
CA GLN A 512 10.16 5.53 -9.29
C GLN A 512 8.82 5.49 -10.04
N GLN A 513 7.93 4.55 -9.72
CA GLN A 513 6.56 4.49 -10.27
C GLN A 513 5.70 5.66 -9.78
N ALA A 514 5.83 6.04 -8.52
CA ALA A 514 5.18 7.23 -7.98
C ALA A 514 5.68 8.50 -8.68
N ALA A 515 7.00 8.63 -8.90
CA ALA A 515 7.58 9.76 -9.60
C ALA A 515 7.13 9.84 -11.08
N SER A 516 7.01 8.70 -11.78
CA SER A 516 6.54 8.68 -13.17
C SER A 516 5.06 9.06 -13.28
N SER A 517 4.20 8.54 -12.38
CA SER A 517 2.80 8.94 -12.32
C SER A 517 2.61 10.41 -11.93
N GLU A 518 3.44 10.94 -11.02
CA GLU A 518 3.42 12.36 -10.67
C GLU A 518 3.86 13.24 -11.86
N SER A 519 4.84 12.83 -12.65
CA SER A 519 5.24 13.54 -13.87
C SER A 519 4.08 13.64 -14.86
N GLY A 520 3.33 12.53 -15.06
CA GLY A 520 2.14 12.54 -15.91
C GLY A 520 1.06 13.51 -15.41
N ILE A 521 0.82 13.55 -14.09
CA ILE A 521 -0.12 14.51 -13.49
C ILE A 521 0.37 15.95 -13.65
N ARG A 522 1.68 16.21 -13.53
CA ARG A 522 2.27 17.55 -13.72
C ARG A 522 2.14 18.02 -15.17
N GLU A 523 2.36 17.14 -16.14
CA GLU A 523 2.16 17.43 -17.57
C GLU A 523 0.69 17.71 -17.88
N GLN A 524 -0.24 16.90 -17.35
CA GLN A 524 -1.68 17.14 -17.50
C GLN A 524 -2.08 18.51 -16.93
N ARG A 525 -1.56 18.90 -15.76
CA ARG A 525 -1.81 20.23 -15.17
C ARG A 525 -1.20 21.36 -16.00
N ARG A 526 -0.05 21.15 -16.65
CA ARG A 526 0.53 22.14 -17.58
C ARG A 526 -0.35 22.32 -18.81
N ALA A 527 -0.75 21.22 -19.44
CA ALA A 527 -1.65 21.24 -20.59
C ALA A 527 -2.98 21.94 -20.25
N GLN A 528 -3.55 21.68 -19.06
CA GLN A 528 -4.76 22.35 -18.61
C GLN A 528 -4.58 23.87 -18.46
N ARG A 529 -3.44 24.33 -17.90
CA ARG A 529 -3.14 25.76 -17.79
C ARG A 529 -2.91 26.42 -19.15
N GLU A 530 -2.25 25.73 -20.07
CA GLU A 530 -2.07 26.19 -21.44
C GLU A 530 -3.41 26.33 -22.17
N GLN A 531 -4.32 25.37 -21.97
CA GLN A 531 -5.68 25.45 -22.49
C GLN A 531 -6.44 26.67 -21.91
N GLN A 532 -6.40 26.86 -20.58
CA GLN A 532 -7.03 28.02 -19.93
C GLN A 532 -6.44 29.36 -20.43
N LEU A 533 -5.13 29.41 -20.65
CA LEU A 533 -4.47 30.61 -21.17
C LEU A 533 -4.90 30.88 -22.62
N ASN A 534 -5.03 29.84 -23.45
CA ASN A 534 -5.53 29.98 -24.82
C ASN A 534 -7.00 30.42 -24.86
N GLU A 535 -7.83 29.93 -23.93
CA GLU A 535 -9.22 30.38 -23.76
C GLU A 535 -9.29 31.86 -23.32
N LEU A 536 -8.43 32.29 -22.40
CA LEU A 536 -8.34 33.71 -22.02
C LEU A 536 -7.87 34.61 -23.17
N LEU A 537 -6.89 34.15 -23.97
CA LEU A 537 -6.41 34.89 -25.13
C LEU A 537 -7.48 34.98 -26.23
N SER A 538 -8.25 33.92 -26.46
CA SER A 538 -9.35 33.95 -27.43
C SER A 538 -10.46 34.90 -26.98
N TRP A 539 -10.81 34.88 -25.68
CA TRP A 539 -11.76 35.82 -25.08
C TRP A 539 -11.28 37.27 -25.21
N MET A 540 -10.02 37.56 -24.90
CA MET A 540 -9.44 38.89 -25.03
C MET A 540 -9.46 39.39 -26.49
N ASN A 541 -9.15 38.53 -27.45
CA ASN A 541 -9.22 38.86 -28.88
C ASN A 541 -10.66 39.14 -29.32
N GLN A 542 -11.63 38.35 -28.85
CA GLN A 542 -13.05 38.58 -29.12
C GLN A 542 -13.51 39.92 -28.53
N TYR A 543 -13.12 40.23 -27.29
CA TYR A 543 -13.43 41.50 -26.65
C TYR A 543 -12.83 42.68 -27.40
N GLN A 544 -11.58 42.56 -27.88
CA GLN A 544 -10.93 43.59 -28.68
C GLN A 544 -11.67 43.85 -30.01
N GLN A 545 -12.19 42.80 -30.65
CA GLN A 545 -13.02 42.94 -31.86
C GLN A 545 -14.34 43.64 -31.55
N GLN A 546 -15.04 43.21 -30.50
CA GLN A 546 -16.30 43.83 -30.06
C GLN A 546 -16.12 45.30 -29.71
N TRP A 547 -15.03 45.64 -29.00
CA TRP A 547 -14.68 47.02 -28.69
C TRP A 547 -14.42 47.84 -29.96
N GLY A 548 -13.69 47.27 -30.93
CA GLY A 548 -13.46 47.90 -32.22
C GLY A 548 -14.76 48.21 -32.97
N ASP A 549 -15.74 47.30 -32.92
CA ASP A 549 -17.03 47.51 -33.55
C ASP A 549 -17.91 48.51 -32.80
N TYR A 550 -17.84 48.53 -31.46
CA TYR A 550 -18.47 49.55 -30.64
C TYR A 550 -17.94 50.96 -30.96
N VAL A 551 -16.62 51.13 -31.04
CA VAL A 551 -16.00 52.41 -31.41
C VAL A 551 -16.46 52.87 -32.80
N LYS A 552 -16.52 51.98 -33.79
CA LYS A 552 -17.07 52.29 -35.13
C LYS A 552 -18.54 52.72 -35.05
N HIS A 553 -19.33 52.08 -34.19
CA HIS A 553 -20.73 52.43 -34.00
C HIS A 553 -20.89 53.84 -33.40
N VAL A 554 -20.13 54.15 -32.35
CA VAL A 554 -20.09 55.48 -31.72
C VAL A 554 -19.64 56.54 -32.72
N GLN A 555 -18.61 56.26 -33.53
CA GLN A 555 -18.15 57.18 -34.58
C GLN A 555 -19.25 57.47 -35.61
N LYS A 556 -19.95 56.43 -36.10
CA LYS A 556 -21.10 56.61 -37.01
C LYS A 556 -22.23 57.41 -36.37
N ALA A 557 -22.51 57.20 -35.09
CA ALA A 557 -23.52 57.96 -34.36
C ALA A 557 -23.13 59.44 -34.25
N LEU A 558 -21.85 59.72 -33.98
CA LEU A 558 -21.31 61.08 -33.94
C LEU A 558 -21.38 61.76 -35.31
N GLU A 559 -20.99 61.07 -36.38
CA GLU A 559 -21.11 61.56 -37.76
C GLU A 559 -22.56 61.90 -38.13
N ARG A 560 -23.53 61.05 -37.74
CA ARG A 560 -24.97 61.34 -37.91
C ARG A 560 -25.40 62.58 -37.11
N GLN A 561 -24.95 62.74 -35.88
CA GLN A 561 -25.26 63.95 -35.11
C GLN A 561 -24.67 65.21 -35.76
N GLN A 562 -23.44 65.15 -36.26
CA GLN A 562 -22.83 66.26 -36.98
C GLN A 562 -23.61 66.60 -38.27
N GLN A 563 -24.11 65.59 -38.99
CA GLN A 563 -24.96 65.81 -40.16
C GLN A 563 -26.29 66.47 -39.79
N LEU A 564 -26.96 66.01 -38.72
CA LEU A 564 -28.19 66.62 -38.23
C LEU A 564 -27.97 68.07 -37.77
N ALA A 565 -26.87 68.35 -37.07
CA ALA A 565 -26.51 69.70 -36.67
C ALA A 565 -26.25 70.61 -37.88
N LYS A 566 -25.56 70.10 -38.92
CA LYS A 566 -25.38 70.84 -40.19
C LYS A 566 -26.71 71.14 -40.87
N GLN A 567 -27.63 70.18 -40.92
CA GLN A 567 -28.98 70.39 -41.47
C GLN A 567 -29.76 71.44 -40.67
N GLN A 568 -29.68 71.43 -39.34
CA GLN A 568 -30.30 72.44 -38.49
C GLN A 568 -29.73 73.84 -38.75
N ILE A 569 -28.40 73.97 -38.86
CA ILE A 569 -27.75 75.25 -39.19
C ILE A 569 -28.20 75.74 -40.57
N GLN A 570 -28.29 74.86 -41.56
CA GLN A 570 -28.78 75.21 -42.90
C GLN A 570 -30.24 75.67 -42.88
N GLN A 571 -31.11 74.99 -42.12
CA GLN A 571 -32.50 75.40 -41.93
C GLN A 571 -32.61 76.75 -41.23
N GLN A 572 -31.82 76.99 -40.18
CA GLN A 572 -31.77 78.28 -39.49
C GLN A 572 -31.26 79.39 -40.42
N ALA A 573 -30.20 79.14 -41.19
CA ALA A 573 -29.68 80.10 -42.18
C ALA A 573 -30.74 80.46 -43.24
N TYR A 574 -31.49 79.46 -43.72
CA TYR A 574 -32.60 79.69 -44.65
C TYR A 574 -33.71 80.55 -44.05
N VAL A 575 -34.09 80.31 -42.78
CA VAL A 575 -35.09 81.14 -42.08
C VAL A 575 -34.59 82.57 -41.87
N VAL A 576 -33.31 82.75 -41.52
CA VAL A 576 -32.72 84.09 -41.38
C VAL A 576 -32.74 84.85 -42.71
N ASP A 577 -32.42 84.18 -43.82
CA ASP A 577 -32.46 84.79 -45.15
C ASP A 577 -33.90 85.20 -45.54
N GLN A 578 -34.90 84.35 -45.26
CA GLN A 578 -36.32 84.67 -45.44
C GLN A 578 -36.76 85.88 -44.60
N LEU A 579 -36.36 85.93 -43.33
CA LEU A 579 -36.67 87.07 -42.46
C LEU A 579 -36.00 88.37 -42.95
N GLN A 580 -34.78 88.26 -43.46
CA GLN A 580 -34.04 89.40 -44.00
C GLN A 580 -34.67 89.93 -45.29
N GLN A 581 -35.11 89.03 -46.19
CA GLN A 581 -35.90 89.41 -47.36
C GLN A 581 -37.20 90.12 -46.97
N ARG A 582 -37.95 89.56 -46.00
CA ARG A 582 -39.21 90.18 -45.53
C ARG A 582 -38.98 91.54 -44.88
N TYR A 583 -37.88 91.71 -44.17
CA TYR A 583 -37.49 93.00 -43.60
C TYR A 583 -37.20 94.05 -44.69
N GLN A 584 -36.50 93.64 -45.76
CA GLN A 584 -36.26 94.52 -46.92
C GLN A 584 -37.55 94.90 -47.64
N GLU A 585 -38.47 93.95 -47.84
CA GLU A 585 -39.81 94.24 -48.38
C GLU A 585 -40.56 95.24 -47.51
N LEU A 586 -40.57 95.06 -46.20
CA LEU A 586 -41.22 95.99 -45.26
C LEU A 586 -40.58 97.40 -45.29
N GLN A 587 -39.26 97.50 -45.45
CA GLN A 587 -38.61 98.80 -45.63
C GLN A 587 -39.04 99.48 -46.94
N GLN A 588 -39.14 98.72 -48.03
CA GLN A 588 -39.64 99.24 -49.31
C GLN A 588 -41.11 99.68 -49.20
N GLU A 589 -41.95 98.88 -48.53
CA GLU A 589 -43.36 99.24 -48.26
C GLU A 589 -43.45 100.52 -47.42
N GLN A 590 -42.64 100.67 -46.36
CA GLN A 590 -42.59 101.92 -45.58
C GLN A 590 -42.15 103.11 -46.41
N GLN A 591 -41.13 102.95 -47.26
CA GLN A 591 -40.63 104.02 -48.11
C GLN A 591 -41.69 104.44 -49.14
N GLN A 592 -42.41 103.49 -49.74
CA GLN A 592 -43.53 103.77 -50.63
C GLN A 592 -44.69 104.47 -49.90
N GLN A 593 -45.01 104.07 -48.67
CA GLN A 593 -46.02 104.75 -47.84
C GLN A 593 -45.60 106.18 -47.51
N MET A 594 -44.32 106.42 -47.22
CA MET A 594 -43.79 107.75 -46.94
C MET A 594 -43.81 108.63 -48.19
N GLU A 595 -43.43 108.11 -49.35
CA GLU A 595 -43.54 108.82 -50.64
C GLU A 595 -45.01 109.12 -51.00
N ALA A 596 -45.93 108.18 -50.78
CA ALA A 596 -47.37 108.40 -50.96
C ALA A 596 -47.93 109.47 -50.00
N ALA A 597 -47.48 109.47 -48.74
CA ALA A 597 -47.86 110.49 -47.76
C ALA A 597 -47.30 111.87 -48.12
N MET A 598 -46.06 111.96 -48.63
CA MET A 598 -45.49 113.22 -49.13
C MET A 598 -46.21 113.72 -50.39
N ALA A 599 -46.59 112.81 -51.31
CA ALA A 599 -47.39 113.17 -52.48
C ALA A 599 -48.78 113.67 -52.08
N ALA A 600 -49.44 113.03 -51.11
CA ALA A 600 -50.73 113.49 -50.58
C ALA A 600 -50.61 114.84 -49.84
N ALA A 601 -49.49 115.09 -49.16
CA ALA A 601 -49.22 116.38 -48.52
C ALA A 601 -48.96 117.51 -49.54
N ALA A 602 -48.45 117.18 -50.73
CA ALA A 602 -48.18 118.14 -51.79
C ALA A 602 -49.43 118.65 -52.53
N GLU A 603 -50.58 117.95 -52.42
CA GLU A 603 -51.86 118.39 -53.01
C GLU A 603 -52.70 119.29 -52.07
N LEU A 604 -52.25 119.52 -50.83
CA LEU A 604 -52.96 120.36 -49.85
C LEU A 604 -52.50 121.82 -49.95
N GLU A 605 -53.44 122.73 -50.28
CA GLU A 605 -53.17 124.17 -50.37
C GLU A 605 -52.63 124.76 -49.05
N PRO A 606 -51.63 125.66 -49.12
CA PRO A 606 -50.77 126.05 -48.01
C PRO A 606 -51.42 126.87 -46.87
N ASP A 607 -52.71 127.23 -46.96
CA ASP A 607 -53.39 128.07 -45.95
C ASP A 607 -54.53 127.33 -45.19
N SER A 608 -54.61 126.00 -45.30
CA SER A 608 -55.63 125.20 -44.58
C SER A 608 -55.11 124.66 -43.24
N PRO A 609 -55.86 124.84 -42.12
CA PRO A 609 -55.49 124.30 -40.79
C PRO A 609 -55.42 122.76 -40.73
N ALA A 610 -55.75 122.06 -41.82
CA ALA A 610 -55.52 120.62 -42.00
C ALA A 610 -54.03 120.27 -42.25
N ALA A 611 -53.23 121.15 -42.84
CA ALA A 611 -51.81 120.88 -43.13
C ALA A 611 -50.96 120.80 -41.85
N ALA A 612 -51.30 121.58 -40.81
CA ALA A 612 -50.66 121.51 -39.50
C ALA A 612 -50.99 120.21 -38.74
N ALA A 613 -52.18 119.62 -38.96
CA ALA A 613 -52.57 118.35 -38.37
C ALA A 613 -51.86 117.15 -39.03
N VAL A 614 -51.61 117.20 -40.34
CA VAL A 614 -50.87 116.16 -41.07
C VAL A 614 -49.37 116.19 -40.74
N ALA A 615 -48.77 117.38 -40.59
CA ALA A 615 -47.39 117.51 -40.12
C ALA A 615 -47.20 117.05 -38.66
N ALA A 616 -48.19 117.30 -37.78
CA ALA A 616 -48.17 116.82 -36.41
C ALA A 616 -48.40 115.30 -36.31
N ALA A 617 -49.25 114.72 -37.18
CA ALA A 617 -49.46 113.28 -37.26
C ALA A 617 -48.21 112.54 -37.79
N ALA A 618 -47.51 113.10 -38.78
CA ALA A 618 -46.26 112.55 -39.30
C ALA A 618 -45.13 112.57 -38.24
N ALA A 619 -45.04 113.65 -37.43
CA ALA A 619 -44.09 113.72 -36.32
C ALA A 619 -44.43 112.72 -35.19
N ALA A 620 -45.72 112.52 -34.89
CA ALA A 620 -46.16 111.51 -33.92
C ALA A 620 -45.92 110.07 -34.41
N GLN A 621 -45.97 109.82 -35.73
CA GLN A 621 -45.68 108.51 -36.32
C GLN A 621 -44.18 108.15 -36.29
N GLN A 622 -43.28 109.13 -36.38
CA GLN A 622 -41.84 108.90 -36.20
C GLN A 622 -41.48 108.48 -34.77
N ASP A 623 -42.09 109.10 -33.76
CA ASP A 623 -41.85 108.75 -32.36
C ASP A 623 -42.50 107.39 -32.00
N ALA A 624 -43.71 107.11 -32.50
CA ALA A 624 -44.35 105.80 -32.33
C ALA A 624 -43.60 104.67 -33.07
N GLY A 625 -43.01 104.96 -34.23
CA GLY A 625 -42.19 104.02 -35.00
C GLY A 625 -40.89 103.65 -34.30
N GLN A 626 -40.23 104.60 -33.63
CA GLN A 626 -39.02 104.31 -32.86
C GLN A 626 -39.31 103.51 -31.59
N VAL A 627 -40.44 103.78 -30.91
CA VAL A 627 -40.86 102.99 -29.73
C VAL A 627 -41.33 101.58 -30.13
N ALA A 628 -42.03 101.43 -31.27
CA ALA A 628 -42.44 100.12 -31.78
C ALA A 628 -41.25 99.30 -32.33
N ALA A 629 -40.28 99.94 -32.98
CA ALA A 629 -39.04 99.28 -33.43
C ALA A 629 -38.15 98.87 -32.24
N ALA A 630 -38.06 99.70 -31.20
CA ALA A 630 -37.36 99.36 -29.97
C ALA A 630 -38.08 98.24 -29.19
N ALA A 631 -39.42 98.23 -29.16
CA ALA A 631 -40.21 97.15 -28.55
C ALA A 631 -40.14 95.85 -29.36
N ALA A 632 -40.12 95.91 -30.70
CA ALA A 632 -39.93 94.74 -31.56
C ALA A 632 -38.50 94.20 -31.48
N ALA A 633 -37.48 95.06 -31.40
CA ALA A 633 -36.10 94.66 -31.16
C ALA A 633 -35.91 94.07 -29.75
N ALA A 634 -36.58 94.63 -28.73
CA ALA A 634 -36.59 94.07 -27.38
C ALA A 634 -37.36 92.74 -27.31
N ALA A 635 -38.47 92.59 -28.04
CA ALA A 635 -39.21 91.34 -28.14
C ALA A 635 -38.46 90.27 -28.95
N ALA A 636 -37.74 90.65 -30.01
CA ALA A 636 -36.86 89.75 -30.76
C ALA A 636 -35.62 89.34 -29.94
N ALA A 637 -35.03 90.26 -29.17
CA ALA A 637 -33.96 89.95 -28.22
C ALA A 637 -34.46 89.08 -27.04
N ALA A 638 -35.68 89.31 -26.56
CA ALA A 638 -36.33 88.46 -25.56
C ALA A 638 -36.67 87.07 -26.12
N ALA A 639 -37.17 86.97 -27.36
CA ALA A 639 -37.42 85.70 -28.03
C ALA A 639 -36.12 84.91 -28.29
N ALA A 640 -35.03 85.59 -28.66
CA ALA A 640 -33.69 85.01 -28.80
C ALA A 640 -33.08 84.59 -27.44
N ALA A 641 -33.36 85.33 -26.36
CA ALA A 641 -32.95 84.96 -25.00
C ALA A 641 -33.80 83.82 -24.40
N THR A 642 -35.06 83.66 -24.83
CA THR A 642 -35.97 82.58 -24.38
C THR A 642 -35.82 81.30 -25.22
N THR A 643 -35.08 81.35 -26.34
CA THR A 643 -34.64 80.18 -27.13
C THR A 643 -33.17 79.83 -26.92
N LEU A 644 -32.59 80.20 -25.76
CA LEU A 644 -31.53 79.39 -25.19
C LEU A 644 -32.21 78.16 -24.57
N PRO A 645 -31.98 76.93 -25.09
CA PRO A 645 -32.41 75.76 -24.35
C PRO A 645 -31.67 75.78 -23.03
N ALA A 646 -32.44 75.92 -21.94
CA ALA A 646 -32.05 75.44 -20.63
C ALA A 646 -31.34 74.11 -20.86
N THR A 647 -30.06 74.08 -20.46
CA THR A 647 -29.26 72.87 -20.18
C THR A 647 -30.08 71.61 -20.36
N ALA A 648 -29.89 70.94 -21.49
CA ALA A 648 -30.40 69.61 -21.71
C ALA A 648 -29.97 68.76 -20.52
N ALA A 649 -30.91 68.50 -19.61
CA ALA A 649 -30.89 67.32 -18.79
C ALA A 649 -30.72 66.16 -19.77
N VAL A 650 -29.51 65.60 -19.74
CA VAL A 650 -29.05 64.51 -20.59
C VAL A 650 -30.10 63.39 -20.57
N PRO A 651 -30.80 63.09 -21.69
CA PRO A 651 -31.67 61.91 -21.78
C PRO A 651 -30.88 60.59 -21.76
N GLY A 652 -29.56 60.66 -21.57
CA GLY A 652 -28.67 59.52 -21.46
C GLY A 652 -28.57 58.91 -20.05
N GLN A 653 -28.96 59.60 -18.96
CA GLN A 653 -28.81 59.01 -17.62
C GLN A 653 -29.80 57.86 -17.35
N GLN A 654 -31.00 57.86 -17.94
CA GLN A 654 -31.90 56.70 -17.83
C GLN A 654 -31.51 55.54 -18.77
N GLN A 655 -30.88 55.81 -19.92
CA GLN A 655 -30.39 54.74 -20.79
C GLN A 655 -29.07 54.14 -20.31
N VAL A 656 -28.20 54.93 -19.67
CA VAL A 656 -26.98 54.43 -19.01
C VAL A 656 -27.33 53.66 -17.74
N ALA A 657 -28.30 54.12 -16.93
CA ALA A 657 -28.79 53.35 -15.78
C ALA A 657 -29.53 52.06 -16.18
N ALA A 658 -30.28 52.06 -17.28
CA ALA A 658 -30.93 50.84 -17.80
C ALA A 658 -29.92 49.88 -18.45
N ALA A 659 -28.86 50.39 -19.11
CA ALA A 659 -27.77 49.58 -19.62
C ALA A 659 -26.88 49.02 -18.50
N GLU A 660 -26.61 49.79 -17.44
CA GLU A 660 -25.92 49.32 -16.24
C GLU A 660 -26.74 48.27 -15.48
N GLN A 661 -28.07 48.44 -15.38
CA GLN A 661 -28.96 47.40 -14.82
C GLN A 661 -29.05 46.14 -15.69
N GLN A 662 -29.02 46.26 -17.02
CA GLN A 662 -28.97 45.08 -17.91
C GLN A 662 -27.61 44.37 -17.87
N VAL A 663 -26.50 45.09 -17.69
CA VAL A 663 -25.16 44.51 -17.52
C VAL A 663 -25.01 43.88 -16.13
N GLN A 664 -25.59 44.47 -15.07
CA GLN A 664 -25.64 43.84 -13.74
C GLN A 664 -26.51 42.57 -13.74
N ALA A 665 -27.69 42.59 -14.37
CA ALA A 665 -28.55 41.41 -14.49
C ALA A 665 -27.92 40.28 -15.33
N ALA A 666 -27.13 40.61 -16.37
CA ALA A 666 -26.36 39.62 -17.12
C ALA A 666 -25.19 39.03 -16.29
N SER A 667 -24.51 39.85 -15.48
CA SER A 667 -23.41 39.39 -14.61
C SER A 667 -23.87 38.48 -13.45
N GLU A 668 -25.10 38.65 -12.95
CA GLU A 668 -25.68 37.76 -11.94
C GLU A 668 -26.21 36.44 -12.54
N SER A 669 -26.51 36.40 -13.84
CA SER A 669 -26.95 35.20 -14.56
C SER A 669 -25.80 34.26 -14.95
N GLU A 670 -24.59 34.78 -15.19
CA GLU A 670 -23.41 33.98 -15.57
C GLU A 670 -22.59 33.49 -14.36
N GLY A 671 -22.84 34.01 -13.16
CA GLY A 671 -22.22 33.55 -11.91
C GLY A 671 -22.77 32.23 -11.34
N SER A 672 -23.65 31.53 -12.07
CA SER A 672 -24.29 30.28 -11.63
C SER A 672 -24.24 29.14 -12.66
N GLN A 673 -23.21 29.10 -13.51
CA GLN A 673 -22.80 27.90 -14.26
C GLN A 673 -21.35 27.51 -13.97
#